data_AF-A0A917Z2G2-F1
#
_entry.id   AF-A0A917Z2G2-F1
#
_cell.length_a   1.000
_cell.length_b   1.000
_cell.length_c   1.000
_cell.angle_alpha   90.00
_cell.angle_beta   90.00
_cell.angle_gamma   90.00
#
_symmetry.space_group_name_H-M   'P 1'
#
loop_
_entity.id
_entity.type
_entity.pdbx_description
1 polymer ?
#
loop_
_entity_poly.entity_id
_entity_poly.type
_entity_poly.pdbx_seq_one_letter_code
_entity_poly.pdbx_strand_id
1 'polypeptide(L)'
;MSVTEGVLLVHAVGGGDLGCPGARSFESVVPNLDGDPGDEGKDRRPLRKVLEASAAAEVPIAQVALLGTTAAGGPGGRTFAEHAGALQARLTSAEGMFGMRFDPAAVSVVDVRAPTLGDSSAAVGGWFAGRPPTDVLVTCGSGAFALSMGAVCAALAAGCPVRILPIDAPWRTYSLDRTCDAEARLVPWLIRHRFWDALAEADPANRIIWELLAARQAGDTGFAATVRERSSPAERHGLTDGQLGKFTEKWPTAQAALFERIGRGEAADYGLLRAWFTQSLRSLFRKEQDRLPRHARDQIGRLIDLLGDRADGEGGAAGHIRVVARASWSDTTSGCAAMIKDDALTRLYTAASTHRAHLRPERLASGPLPPTLLQAADRWEAKDDQGVRLVSSTGHTGWPVLGSGDVLGLLVVGLEHDGREAEDRLALRTVLTELRGRREMLPRRGVVRLRLLASVETQERAHALARWAATESGADVRVIAPVPADFTGARDAILAELAAEAAPTGKLGSGSLRDVDEIMIVLNPGPPLTNYGMIAAGVEWSLTAACPLWVAELVRKAGVPSELRGGQRVLARLGADRMLAHLAVNAVKRLDMRTARRLAGRGSETLRTVLPALAELEQDLLGAAPDPWTPAERRSAASRRLTLLAQVVSERRHHVPVAYIALEALRPALFPWTVWKEMCAAQPALRQLAKLANESLQGHALDRQDRIRRPSSPTATDVRETLVRAAREFGGLDGALVSAHKTVINRLEGIYRQSA
;
A
#
# COMPACT_ATOMS: atom_id res chain seq x y z
N MET A 1 -0.82 -16.59 -31.12
CA MET A 1 0.50 -16.97 -30.59
C MET A 1 0.38 -18.39 -30.07
N SER A 2 1.21 -19.32 -30.54
CA SER A 2 1.16 -20.72 -30.09
C SER A 2 1.71 -20.82 -28.67
N VAL A 3 0.86 -21.18 -27.71
CA VAL A 3 1.30 -21.61 -26.38
C VAL A 3 2.13 -22.87 -26.58
N THR A 4 3.33 -22.92 -25.99
CA THR A 4 4.12 -24.16 -26.09
C THR A 4 3.66 -25.10 -24.99
N GLU A 5 3.10 -26.25 -25.36
CA GLU A 5 2.62 -27.26 -24.42
C GLU A 5 3.81 -27.89 -23.68
N GLY A 6 3.69 -28.04 -22.36
CA GLY A 6 4.67 -28.71 -21.50
C GLY A 6 5.41 -27.81 -20.51
N VAL A 7 6.13 -28.44 -19.57
CA VAL A 7 6.79 -27.75 -18.45
C VAL A 7 8.15 -27.18 -18.88
N LEU A 8 8.40 -25.92 -18.56
CA LEU A 8 9.71 -25.29 -18.72
C LEU A 8 10.54 -25.48 -17.46
N LEU A 9 11.73 -26.06 -17.59
CA LEU A 9 12.75 -26.04 -16.53
C LEU A 9 13.65 -24.81 -16.70
N VAL A 10 13.68 -23.92 -15.71
CA VAL A 10 14.63 -22.83 -15.62
C VAL A 10 15.72 -23.19 -14.61
N HIS A 11 16.96 -23.29 -15.07
CA HIS A 11 18.09 -23.71 -14.25
C HIS A 11 19.21 -22.67 -14.23
N ALA A 12 19.60 -22.24 -13.03
CA ALA A 12 20.73 -21.33 -12.87
C ALA A 12 22.05 -22.10 -12.90
N VAL A 13 22.88 -21.86 -13.91
CA VAL A 13 24.17 -22.54 -14.08
C VAL A 13 25.17 -21.95 -13.08
N GLY A 14 25.75 -22.81 -12.25
CA GLY A 14 26.74 -22.43 -11.24
C GLY A 14 27.98 -23.30 -11.22
N GLY A 15 28.93 -23.00 -10.33
CA GLY A 15 30.16 -23.76 -10.19
C GLY A 15 29.94 -25.26 -9.94
N GLY A 16 28.88 -25.63 -9.22
CA GLY A 16 28.52 -27.03 -8.99
C GLY A 16 28.18 -27.81 -10.27
N ASP A 17 27.54 -27.16 -11.26
CA ASP A 17 27.26 -27.78 -12.57
C ASP A 17 28.56 -28.00 -13.38
N LEU A 18 29.61 -27.27 -13.02
CA LEU A 18 30.94 -27.35 -13.65
C LEU A 18 31.91 -28.21 -12.85
N GLY A 19 31.45 -28.91 -11.81
CA GLY A 19 32.29 -29.75 -10.93
C GLY A 19 33.15 -28.99 -9.93
N CYS A 20 32.75 -27.75 -9.62
CA CYS A 20 33.49 -26.82 -8.77
C CYS A 20 32.60 -26.29 -7.63
N PRO A 21 31.97 -27.16 -6.81
CA PRO A 21 31.04 -26.71 -5.77
C PRO A 21 31.76 -25.85 -4.73
N GLY A 22 31.21 -24.66 -4.43
CA GLY A 22 31.72 -23.78 -3.37
C GLY A 22 33.07 -23.09 -3.67
N ALA A 23 33.55 -23.12 -4.91
CA ALA A 23 34.79 -22.44 -5.31
C ALA A 23 34.71 -20.93 -5.03
N ARG A 24 35.69 -20.41 -4.27
CA ARG A 24 35.83 -18.96 -3.97
C ARG A 24 36.58 -18.20 -5.06
N SER A 25 37.41 -18.91 -5.82
CA SER A 25 38.10 -18.44 -7.02
C SER A 25 38.02 -19.54 -8.08
N PHE A 26 37.95 -19.12 -9.34
CA PHE A 26 37.94 -20.01 -10.49
C PHE A 26 39.26 -19.97 -11.27
N GLU A 27 40.27 -19.27 -10.72
CA GLU A 27 41.63 -19.28 -11.27
C GLU A 27 42.18 -20.70 -11.32
N SER A 28 42.63 -21.12 -12.50
CA SER A 28 43.21 -22.45 -12.77
C SER A 28 42.27 -23.65 -12.59
N VAL A 29 40.95 -23.44 -12.51
CA VAL A 29 39.96 -24.51 -12.41
C VAL A 29 39.50 -24.97 -13.81
N VAL A 30 39.58 -26.28 -14.07
CA VAL A 30 39.08 -26.90 -15.31
C VAL A 30 37.66 -27.42 -15.07
N PRO A 31 36.65 -26.96 -15.84
CA PRO A 31 35.27 -27.40 -15.65
C PRO A 31 35.08 -28.86 -16.09
N ASN A 32 34.33 -29.63 -15.29
CA ASN A 32 33.89 -30.98 -15.62
C ASN A 32 32.35 -31.03 -15.63
N LEU A 33 31.77 -30.91 -16.83
CA LEU A 33 30.32 -30.86 -17.05
C LEU A 33 29.63 -32.19 -16.77
N ASP A 34 30.28 -33.31 -17.12
CA ASP A 34 29.67 -34.64 -17.06
C ASP A 34 29.70 -35.22 -15.64
N GLY A 35 30.77 -34.94 -14.88
CA GLY A 35 30.97 -35.51 -13.54
C GLY A 35 31.10 -37.03 -13.54
N ASP A 36 31.29 -37.63 -12.36
CA ASP A 36 31.28 -39.08 -12.21
C ASP A 36 29.83 -39.56 -11.98
N PRO A 37 29.34 -40.60 -12.69
CA PRO A 37 28.09 -41.29 -12.37
C PRO A 37 27.94 -41.79 -10.93
N GLY A 38 29.03 -42.10 -10.25
CA GLY A 38 29.05 -42.50 -8.85
C GLY A 38 29.06 -41.34 -7.85
N ASP A 39 29.17 -40.07 -8.29
CA ASP A 39 29.19 -38.93 -7.38
C ASP A 39 27.86 -38.82 -6.61
N GLU A 40 27.96 -38.56 -5.30
CA GLU A 40 26.82 -38.37 -4.40
C GLU A 40 26.86 -36.97 -3.75
N GLY A 41 25.78 -36.61 -3.03
CA GLY A 41 25.73 -35.38 -2.24
C GLY A 41 26.08 -34.13 -3.05
N LYS A 42 27.03 -33.31 -2.57
CA LYS A 42 27.44 -32.04 -3.20
C LYS A 42 28.29 -32.21 -4.46
N ASP A 43 28.91 -33.37 -4.64
CA ASP A 43 29.80 -33.64 -5.77
C ASP A 43 28.99 -34.01 -7.03
N ARG A 44 27.80 -34.60 -6.84
CA ARG A 44 26.87 -34.86 -7.93
C ARG A 44 26.36 -33.57 -8.56
N ARG A 45 26.40 -33.49 -9.91
CA ARG A 45 26.03 -32.29 -10.66
C ARG A 45 24.57 -31.87 -10.39
N PRO A 46 24.30 -30.60 -10.05
CA PRO A 46 22.94 -30.14 -9.78
C PRO A 46 21.95 -30.38 -10.94
N LEU A 47 22.34 -30.05 -12.19
CA LEU A 47 21.49 -30.30 -13.35
C LEU A 47 21.18 -31.80 -13.54
N ARG A 48 22.14 -32.69 -13.26
CA ARG A 48 21.93 -34.13 -13.29
C ARG A 48 20.88 -34.59 -12.29
N LYS A 49 21.02 -34.17 -11.02
CA LYS A 49 20.04 -34.49 -9.96
C LYS A 49 18.62 -34.10 -10.38
N VAL A 50 18.47 -32.91 -10.95
CA VAL A 50 17.19 -32.37 -11.40
C VAL A 50 16.60 -33.17 -12.54
N LEU A 51 17.37 -33.46 -13.58
CA LEU A 51 16.87 -34.19 -14.76
C LEU A 51 16.52 -35.63 -14.44
N GLU A 52 17.38 -36.36 -13.72
CA GLU A 52 17.13 -37.75 -13.32
C GLU A 52 15.92 -37.85 -12.38
N ALA A 53 15.77 -36.92 -11.43
CA ALA A 53 14.61 -36.91 -10.55
C ALA A 53 13.32 -36.54 -11.28
N SER A 54 13.38 -35.61 -12.25
CA SER A 54 12.22 -35.25 -13.06
C SER A 54 11.77 -36.41 -13.94
N ALA A 55 12.72 -37.16 -14.51
CA ALA A 55 12.44 -38.39 -15.25
C ALA A 55 11.82 -39.47 -14.34
N ALA A 56 12.38 -39.69 -13.14
CA ALA A 56 11.85 -40.65 -12.18
C ALA A 56 10.44 -40.29 -11.66
N ALA A 57 10.13 -38.99 -11.59
CA ALA A 57 8.81 -38.48 -11.19
C ALA A 57 7.84 -38.31 -12.38
N GLU A 58 8.24 -38.74 -13.59
CA GLU A 58 7.45 -38.62 -14.83
C GLU A 58 6.98 -37.18 -15.12
N VAL A 59 7.79 -36.18 -14.75
CA VAL A 59 7.50 -34.77 -15.02
C VAL A 59 7.92 -34.43 -16.46
N PRO A 60 6.98 -34.07 -17.36
CA PRO A 60 7.27 -33.87 -18.78
C PRO A 60 7.92 -32.50 -19.02
N ILE A 61 9.24 -32.41 -18.81
CA ILE A 61 10.02 -31.24 -19.17
C ILE A 61 10.07 -31.15 -20.69
N ALA A 62 9.33 -30.20 -21.26
CA ALA A 62 9.31 -29.96 -22.69
C ALA A 62 10.38 -28.95 -23.14
N GLN A 63 10.84 -28.10 -22.23
CA GLN A 63 11.81 -27.05 -22.51
C GLN A 63 12.77 -26.83 -21.35
N VAL A 64 13.98 -26.38 -21.67
CA VAL A 64 15.02 -26.03 -20.69
C VAL A 64 15.58 -24.65 -21.00
N ALA A 65 15.55 -23.75 -20.02
CA ALA A 65 16.23 -22.46 -20.05
C ALA A 65 17.40 -22.46 -19.06
N LEU A 66 18.62 -22.40 -19.58
CA LEU A 66 19.85 -22.34 -18.81
C LEU A 66 20.23 -20.88 -18.59
N LEU A 67 20.18 -20.41 -17.34
CA LEU A 67 20.58 -19.05 -16.98
C LEU A 67 22.08 -19.00 -16.71
N GLY A 68 22.80 -18.16 -17.44
CA GLY A 68 24.23 -17.96 -17.25
C GLY A 68 24.60 -16.48 -17.22
N THR A 69 25.49 -16.09 -16.30
CA THR A 69 25.93 -14.69 -16.24
C THR A 69 27.00 -14.39 -17.28
N THR A 70 26.93 -13.21 -17.91
CA THR A 70 27.96 -12.68 -18.83
C THR A 70 29.06 -11.90 -18.12
N ALA A 71 28.94 -11.71 -16.80
CA ALA A 71 30.02 -11.17 -15.97
C ALA A 71 31.27 -12.07 -16.03
N ALA A 72 32.44 -11.44 -16.12
CA ALA A 72 33.72 -12.14 -16.10
C ALA A 72 33.95 -12.88 -14.77
N GLY A 73 34.70 -13.99 -14.83
CA GLY A 73 35.15 -14.71 -13.64
C GLY A 73 34.62 -16.13 -13.46
N GLY A 74 34.18 -16.83 -14.51
CA GLY A 74 33.91 -18.26 -14.44
C GLY A 74 35.17 -19.13 -14.69
N PRO A 75 35.06 -20.46 -14.52
CA PRO A 75 36.16 -21.41 -14.77
C PRO A 75 36.77 -21.28 -16.15
N GLY A 76 38.09 -21.39 -16.22
CA GLY A 76 38.85 -21.30 -17.47
C GLY A 76 38.78 -19.94 -18.16
N GLY A 77 38.46 -18.86 -17.43
CA GLY A 77 38.36 -17.50 -17.98
C GLY A 77 37.09 -17.23 -18.79
N ARG A 78 36.18 -18.21 -18.88
CA ARG A 78 34.89 -18.11 -19.58
C ARG A 78 33.79 -17.64 -18.62
N THR A 79 32.76 -17.03 -19.17
CA THR A 79 31.54 -16.63 -18.45
C THR A 79 30.63 -17.83 -18.19
N PHE A 80 29.71 -17.71 -17.22
CA PHE A 80 28.71 -18.77 -16.98
C PHE A 80 27.72 -18.91 -18.14
N ALA A 81 27.46 -17.86 -18.91
CA ALA A 81 26.68 -17.92 -20.16
C ALA A 81 27.35 -18.82 -21.21
N GLU A 82 28.67 -18.70 -21.39
CA GLU A 82 29.42 -19.56 -22.32
C GLU A 82 29.43 -21.03 -21.87
N HIS A 83 29.49 -21.29 -20.57
CA HIS A 83 29.37 -22.64 -20.02
C HIS A 83 27.94 -23.20 -20.16
N ALA A 84 26.91 -22.36 -20.00
CA ALA A 84 25.54 -22.74 -20.31
C ALA A 84 25.37 -23.13 -21.78
N GLY A 85 26.06 -22.44 -22.71
CA GLY A 85 26.12 -22.83 -24.13
C GLY A 85 26.77 -24.20 -24.36
N ALA A 86 27.82 -24.53 -23.60
CA ALA A 86 28.43 -25.86 -23.66
C ALA A 86 27.46 -26.96 -23.14
N LEU A 87 26.72 -26.70 -22.06
CA LEU A 87 25.68 -27.60 -21.55
C LEU A 87 24.53 -27.77 -22.55
N GLN A 88 24.08 -26.67 -23.18
CA GLN A 88 23.07 -26.72 -24.24
C GLN A 88 23.50 -27.65 -25.37
N ALA A 89 24.72 -27.49 -25.89
CA ALA A 89 25.23 -28.30 -26.99
C ALA A 89 25.25 -29.81 -26.66
N ARG A 90 25.50 -30.18 -25.39
CA ARG A 90 25.46 -31.57 -24.91
C ARG A 90 24.03 -32.09 -24.78
N LEU A 91 23.12 -31.32 -24.17
CA LEU A 91 21.71 -31.71 -24.02
C LEU A 91 20.98 -31.92 -25.36
N THR A 92 21.45 -31.25 -26.42
CA THR A 92 20.87 -31.34 -27.76
C THR A 92 21.66 -32.25 -28.72
N SER A 93 22.74 -32.89 -28.25
CA SER A 93 23.52 -33.81 -29.09
C SER A 93 22.78 -35.13 -29.32
N ALA A 94 23.30 -35.97 -30.22
CA ALA A 94 22.72 -37.29 -30.48
C ALA A 94 22.75 -38.19 -29.23
N GLU A 95 23.83 -38.09 -28.45
CA GLU A 95 24.07 -38.82 -27.20
C GLU A 95 23.26 -38.26 -26.02
N GLY A 96 22.95 -36.96 -26.05
CA GLY A 96 22.30 -36.26 -24.95
C GLY A 96 23.21 -36.09 -23.73
N MET A 97 22.62 -35.73 -22.59
CA MET A 97 23.32 -35.56 -21.32
C MET A 97 22.47 -36.14 -20.18
N PHE A 98 23.10 -36.85 -19.24
CA PHE A 98 22.43 -37.44 -18.06
C PHE A 98 21.23 -38.34 -18.40
N GLY A 99 21.30 -39.07 -19.53
CA GLY A 99 20.22 -39.95 -19.99
C GLY A 99 19.04 -39.22 -20.63
N MET A 100 19.13 -37.92 -20.84
CA MET A 100 18.09 -37.08 -21.45
C MET A 100 18.59 -36.45 -22.74
N ARG A 101 17.70 -36.33 -23.73
CA ARG A 101 17.95 -35.63 -25.00
C ARG A 101 16.77 -34.71 -25.29
N PHE A 102 17.10 -33.50 -25.72
CA PHE A 102 16.12 -32.48 -26.08
C PHE A 102 16.28 -32.07 -27.54
N ASP A 103 15.19 -31.61 -28.15
CA ASP A 103 15.27 -30.95 -29.45
C ASP A 103 16.10 -29.66 -29.33
N PRO A 104 16.89 -29.28 -30.36
CA PRO A 104 17.67 -28.05 -30.33
C PRO A 104 16.84 -26.78 -30.04
N ALA A 105 15.59 -26.75 -30.49
CA ALA A 105 14.68 -25.64 -30.22
C ALA A 105 14.13 -25.61 -28.77
N ALA A 106 14.23 -26.73 -28.05
CA ALA A 106 13.71 -26.89 -26.68
C ALA A 106 14.70 -26.45 -25.60
N VAL A 107 15.99 -26.33 -25.90
CA VAL A 107 17.01 -25.85 -24.95
C VAL A 107 17.49 -24.47 -25.36
N SER A 108 17.43 -23.50 -24.43
CA SER A 108 17.88 -22.13 -24.65
C SER A 108 18.85 -21.69 -23.56
N VAL A 109 19.84 -20.89 -23.94
CA VAL A 109 20.65 -20.11 -23.00
C VAL A 109 20.03 -18.74 -22.84
N VAL A 110 19.85 -18.29 -21.61
CA VAL A 110 19.37 -16.95 -21.27
C VAL A 110 20.52 -16.20 -20.62
N ASP A 111 21.07 -15.25 -21.36
CA ASP A 111 22.19 -14.42 -20.92
C ASP A 111 21.73 -13.41 -19.87
N VAL A 112 22.33 -13.49 -18.68
CA VAL A 112 22.06 -12.55 -17.59
C VAL A 112 23.28 -11.66 -17.37
N ARG A 113 23.09 -10.34 -17.35
CA ARG A 113 24.22 -9.40 -17.24
C ARG A 113 25.07 -9.59 -15.99
N ALA A 114 24.43 -9.75 -14.85
CA ALA A 114 25.09 -9.92 -13.55
C ALA A 114 24.22 -10.80 -12.64
N PRO A 115 24.78 -11.41 -11.58
CA PRO A 115 24.04 -12.27 -10.67
C PRO A 115 23.16 -11.44 -9.71
N THR A 116 22.21 -10.69 -10.26
CA THR A 116 21.26 -9.85 -9.52
C THR A 116 19.84 -10.23 -9.88
N LEU A 117 18.92 -10.03 -8.94
CA LEU A 117 17.52 -10.38 -9.11
C LEU A 117 16.89 -9.58 -10.25
N GLY A 118 17.21 -8.29 -10.34
CA GLY A 118 16.72 -7.40 -11.39
C GLY A 118 17.18 -7.80 -12.79
N ASP A 119 18.48 -8.07 -12.97
CA ASP A 119 19.03 -8.47 -14.28
C ASP A 119 18.46 -9.82 -14.73
N SER A 120 18.34 -10.79 -13.83
CA SER A 120 17.80 -12.10 -14.15
C SER A 120 16.32 -12.05 -14.47
N SER A 121 15.53 -11.29 -13.71
CA SER A 121 14.11 -11.13 -13.96
C SER A 121 13.83 -10.45 -15.29
N ALA A 122 14.61 -9.43 -15.65
CA ALA A 122 14.49 -8.76 -16.95
C ALA A 122 14.83 -9.71 -18.12
N ALA A 123 15.92 -10.48 -18.00
CA ALA A 123 16.34 -11.41 -19.05
C ALA A 123 15.32 -12.54 -19.26
N VAL A 124 14.87 -13.17 -18.18
CA VAL A 124 13.86 -14.25 -18.24
C VAL A 124 12.50 -13.72 -18.69
N GLY A 125 12.09 -12.53 -18.23
CA GLY A 125 10.85 -11.89 -18.67
C GLY A 125 10.85 -11.58 -20.16
N GLY A 126 11.97 -11.09 -20.70
CA GLY A 126 12.15 -10.90 -22.14
C GLY A 126 12.05 -12.21 -22.94
N TRP A 127 12.55 -13.31 -22.37
CA TRP A 127 12.43 -14.64 -22.97
C TRP A 127 10.96 -15.13 -22.96
N PHE A 128 10.23 -14.97 -21.85
CA PHE A 128 8.80 -15.34 -21.76
C PHE A 128 7.91 -14.60 -22.75
N ALA A 129 8.21 -13.34 -23.06
CA ALA A 129 7.44 -12.56 -24.02
C ALA A 129 7.42 -13.20 -25.43
N GLY A 130 8.48 -13.92 -25.80
CA GLY A 130 8.55 -14.66 -27.06
C GLY A 130 7.98 -16.08 -27.00
N ARG A 131 7.92 -16.69 -25.79
CA ARG A 131 7.62 -18.11 -25.56
C ARG A 131 6.91 -18.31 -24.21
N PRO A 132 5.60 -18.04 -24.09
CA PRO A 132 4.91 -18.16 -22.82
C PRO A 132 4.79 -19.65 -22.43
N PRO A 133 5.40 -20.08 -21.31
CA PRO A 133 5.30 -21.46 -20.84
C PRO A 133 3.96 -21.70 -20.13
N THR A 134 3.48 -22.95 -20.16
CA THR A 134 2.27 -23.35 -19.43
C THR A 134 2.52 -23.52 -17.92
N ASP A 135 3.73 -23.96 -17.55
CA ASP A 135 4.19 -24.13 -16.17
C ASP A 135 5.71 -23.96 -16.12
N VAL A 136 6.22 -23.42 -15.02
CA VAL A 136 7.64 -23.10 -14.84
C VAL A 136 8.18 -23.80 -13.60
N LEU A 137 9.16 -24.69 -13.80
CA LEU A 137 9.98 -25.25 -12.74
C LEU A 137 11.27 -24.45 -12.61
N VAL A 138 11.51 -23.80 -11.48
CA VAL A 138 12.74 -23.06 -11.23
C VAL A 138 13.61 -23.84 -10.26
N THR A 139 14.84 -24.16 -10.65
CA THR A 139 15.77 -24.87 -9.77
C THR A 139 16.30 -23.97 -8.67
N CYS A 140 16.53 -24.57 -7.50
CA CYS A 140 17.01 -23.90 -6.31
C CYS A 140 18.19 -24.66 -5.71
N GLY A 141 19.30 -23.97 -5.49
CA GLY A 141 20.54 -24.54 -4.91
C GLY A 141 21.68 -24.70 -5.91
N SER A 142 21.47 -24.39 -7.19
CA SER A 142 22.55 -24.16 -8.16
C SER A 142 22.63 -22.68 -8.56
N GLY A 143 23.81 -22.27 -9.03
CA GLY A 143 24.07 -20.89 -9.44
C GLY A 143 23.92 -19.88 -8.31
N ALA A 144 23.91 -18.60 -8.69
CA ALA A 144 23.59 -17.54 -7.74
C ALA A 144 22.08 -17.54 -7.44
N PHE A 145 21.71 -17.53 -6.16
CA PHE A 145 20.31 -17.49 -5.70
C PHE A 145 19.47 -16.41 -6.40
N ALA A 146 20.06 -15.24 -6.63
CA ALA A 146 19.43 -14.11 -7.31
C ALA A 146 18.91 -14.46 -8.72
N LEU A 147 19.55 -15.40 -9.43
CA LEU A 147 19.09 -15.86 -10.74
C LEU A 147 17.79 -16.65 -10.64
N SER A 148 17.76 -17.65 -9.74
CA SER A 148 16.56 -18.45 -9.50
C SER A 148 15.39 -17.57 -9.03
N MET A 149 15.65 -16.61 -8.13
CA MET A 149 14.64 -15.66 -7.69
C MET A 149 14.17 -14.74 -8.81
N GLY A 150 15.08 -14.24 -9.65
CA GLY A 150 14.71 -13.42 -10.79
C GLY A 150 13.81 -14.17 -11.76
N ALA A 151 14.05 -15.46 -11.98
CA ALA A 151 13.17 -16.32 -12.78
C ALA A 151 11.80 -16.51 -12.14
N VAL A 152 11.73 -16.74 -10.83
CA VAL A 152 10.46 -16.80 -10.08
C VAL A 152 9.69 -15.49 -10.24
N CYS A 153 10.34 -14.35 -10.04
CA CYS A 153 9.70 -13.06 -10.22
C CYS A 153 9.25 -12.83 -11.67
N ALA A 154 10.05 -13.21 -12.67
CA ALA A 154 9.65 -13.12 -14.07
C ALA A 154 8.40 -13.97 -14.37
N ALA A 155 8.31 -15.19 -13.81
CA ALA A 155 7.17 -16.08 -14.03
C ALA A 155 5.90 -15.51 -13.40
N LEU A 156 6.02 -15.01 -12.16
CA LEU A 156 4.92 -14.32 -11.48
C LEU A 156 4.49 -13.04 -12.22
N ALA A 157 5.43 -12.29 -12.81
CA ALA A 157 5.12 -11.14 -13.66
C ALA A 157 4.44 -11.54 -14.98
N ALA A 158 4.77 -12.70 -15.54
CA ALA A 158 4.11 -13.24 -16.72
C ALA A 158 2.74 -13.88 -16.41
N GLY A 159 2.41 -14.12 -15.13
CA GLY A 159 1.22 -14.86 -14.73
C GLY A 159 1.32 -16.36 -15.00
N CYS A 160 2.54 -16.89 -15.11
CA CYS A 160 2.78 -18.31 -15.27
C CYS A 160 2.79 -18.99 -13.89
N PRO A 161 2.15 -20.17 -13.74
CA PRO A 161 2.36 -21.04 -12.59
C PRO A 161 3.86 -21.29 -12.40
N VAL A 162 4.33 -21.22 -11.15
CA VAL A 162 5.74 -21.39 -10.81
C VAL A 162 5.93 -22.32 -9.64
N ARG A 163 6.78 -23.32 -9.84
CA ARG A 163 7.18 -24.31 -8.85
C ARG A 163 8.69 -24.24 -8.63
N ILE A 164 9.11 -24.22 -7.37
CA ILE A 164 10.51 -24.25 -6.96
C ILE A 164 10.93 -25.70 -6.80
N LEU A 165 12.04 -26.07 -7.43
CA LEU A 165 12.62 -27.40 -7.41
C LEU A 165 13.97 -27.38 -6.68
N PRO A 166 14.04 -27.85 -5.42
CA PRO A 166 15.30 -27.95 -4.69
C PRO A 166 16.19 -29.03 -5.31
N ILE A 167 17.46 -28.71 -5.62
CA ILE A 167 18.36 -29.68 -6.30
C ILE A 167 18.68 -30.92 -5.45
N ASP A 168 18.67 -30.79 -4.12
CA ASP A 168 19.00 -31.88 -3.18
C ASP A 168 17.76 -32.63 -2.67
N ALA A 169 16.57 -32.13 -3.00
CA ALA A 169 15.29 -32.80 -2.72
C ALA A 169 14.31 -32.58 -3.89
N PRO A 170 14.65 -32.99 -5.12
CA PRO A 170 13.87 -32.68 -6.31
C PRO A 170 12.48 -33.32 -6.32
N TRP A 171 12.24 -34.37 -5.52
CA TRP A 171 10.90 -34.93 -5.31
C TRP A 171 9.98 -34.04 -4.45
N ARG A 172 10.50 -32.97 -3.83
CA ARG A 172 9.74 -32.01 -3.02
C ARG A 172 9.62 -30.67 -3.73
N THR A 173 8.90 -30.62 -4.86
CA THR A 173 8.59 -29.34 -5.52
C THR A 173 7.65 -28.50 -4.66
N TYR A 174 7.87 -27.19 -4.63
CA TYR A 174 7.05 -26.25 -3.88
C TYR A 174 6.36 -25.26 -4.81
N SER A 175 5.06 -25.11 -4.66
CA SER A 175 4.25 -24.16 -5.42
C SER A 175 4.07 -22.87 -4.60
N LEU A 176 4.46 -21.73 -5.16
CA LEU A 176 4.31 -20.43 -4.48
C LEU A 176 2.88 -19.87 -4.54
N ASP A 177 2.07 -20.34 -5.48
CA ASP A 177 0.68 -19.95 -5.73
C ASP A 177 -0.32 -20.53 -4.72
N ARG A 178 0.03 -21.62 -4.02
CA ARG A 178 -0.86 -22.32 -3.07
C ARG A 178 -0.99 -21.66 -1.70
N THR A 179 -0.24 -20.61 -1.41
CA THR A 179 -0.05 -20.17 -0.02
C THR A 179 -1.15 -19.24 0.50
N CYS A 180 -2.08 -18.73 -0.31
CA CYS A 180 -2.98 -17.67 0.16
C CYS A 180 -4.41 -17.74 -0.43
N ASP A 181 -5.41 -17.99 0.42
CA ASP A 181 -6.80 -17.61 0.11
C ASP A 181 -6.99 -16.12 0.39
N ALA A 182 -6.81 -15.32 -0.66
CA ALA A 182 -6.93 -13.86 -0.56
C ALA A 182 -8.38 -13.42 -0.29
N GLU A 183 -9.41 -14.19 -0.70
CA GLU A 183 -10.81 -13.84 -0.44
C GLU A 183 -11.14 -13.95 1.04
N ALA A 184 -10.66 -14.99 1.72
CA ALA A 184 -10.80 -15.13 3.17
C ALA A 184 -10.15 -13.98 3.97
N ARG A 185 -9.28 -13.18 3.33
CA ARG A 185 -8.58 -12.04 3.95
C ARG A 185 -9.16 -10.68 3.56
N LEU A 186 -10.15 -10.62 2.67
CA LEU A 186 -10.70 -9.34 2.18
C LEU A 186 -11.32 -8.49 3.30
N VAL A 187 -12.11 -9.10 4.20
CA VAL A 187 -12.78 -8.39 5.30
C VAL A 187 -11.79 -7.64 6.21
N PRO A 188 -10.72 -8.27 6.73
CA PRO A 188 -9.65 -7.57 7.45
C PRO A 188 -9.07 -6.36 6.70
N TRP A 189 -8.83 -6.49 5.39
CA TRP A 189 -8.32 -5.38 4.57
C TRP A 189 -9.33 -4.24 4.45
N LEU A 190 -10.59 -4.55 4.21
CA LEU A 190 -11.67 -3.55 4.16
C LEU A 190 -11.82 -2.83 5.49
N ILE A 191 -11.71 -3.53 6.63
CA ILE A 191 -11.73 -2.93 7.97
C ILE A 191 -10.53 -2.01 8.17
N ARG A 192 -9.31 -2.50 7.93
CA ARG A 192 -8.09 -1.71 8.13
C ARG A 192 -8.08 -0.43 7.29
N HIS A 193 -8.55 -0.54 6.05
CA HIS A 193 -8.66 0.60 5.14
C HIS A 193 -9.98 1.37 5.25
N ARG A 194 -10.87 0.97 6.17
CA ARG A 194 -12.12 1.67 6.50
C ARG A 194 -13.05 1.89 5.31
N PHE A 195 -13.13 0.88 4.46
CA PHE A 195 -14.09 0.85 3.35
C PHE A 195 -15.41 0.25 3.83
N TRP A 196 -16.07 0.98 4.73
CA TRP A 196 -17.21 0.51 5.50
C TRP A 196 -18.42 0.10 4.65
N ASP A 197 -18.76 0.86 3.63
CA ASP A 197 -19.82 0.52 2.68
C ASP A 197 -19.49 -0.72 1.81
N ALA A 198 -18.22 -1.02 1.56
CA ALA A 198 -17.86 -2.30 0.94
C ALA A 198 -17.99 -3.47 1.93
N LEU A 199 -17.73 -3.24 3.23
CA LEU A 199 -18.06 -4.23 4.27
C LEU A 199 -19.57 -4.46 4.41
N ALA A 200 -20.40 -3.44 4.18
CA ALA A 200 -21.85 -3.60 4.20
C ALA A 200 -22.32 -4.64 3.15
N GLU A 201 -21.57 -4.84 2.06
CA GLU A 201 -21.80 -5.89 1.06
C GLU A 201 -21.12 -7.22 1.43
N ALA A 202 -19.87 -7.17 1.90
CA ALA A 202 -19.07 -8.36 2.22
C ALA A 202 -19.50 -9.07 3.52
N ASP A 203 -20.11 -8.34 4.45
CA ASP A 203 -20.65 -8.83 5.73
C ASP A 203 -22.09 -8.31 5.95
N PRO A 204 -23.08 -8.93 5.29
CA PRO A 204 -24.49 -8.52 5.41
C PRO A 204 -25.05 -8.66 6.83
N ALA A 205 -24.47 -9.52 7.66
CA ALA A 205 -24.95 -9.78 9.02
C ALA A 205 -24.80 -8.55 9.93
N ASN A 206 -23.79 -7.71 9.68
CA ASN A 206 -23.54 -6.47 10.44
C ASN A 206 -23.73 -5.20 9.59
N ARG A 207 -24.49 -5.31 8.50
CA ARG A 207 -24.68 -4.25 7.49
C ARG A 207 -24.98 -2.87 8.06
N ILE A 208 -25.88 -2.77 9.04
CA ILE A 208 -26.29 -1.47 9.62
C ILE A 208 -25.15 -0.80 10.38
N ILE A 209 -24.29 -1.57 11.05
CA ILE A 209 -23.09 -1.04 11.70
C ILE A 209 -22.11 -0.49 10.65
N TRP A 210 -21.94 -1.22 9.55
CA TRP A 210 -21.07 -0.81 8.45
C TRP A 210 -21.59 0.44 7.72
N GLU A 211 -22.89 0.52 7.44
CA GLU A 211 -23.53 1.72 6.87
C GLU A 211 -23.45 2.92 7.82
N LEU A 212 -23.59 2.70 9.14
CA LEU A 212 -23.43 3.75 10.15
C LEU A 212 -22.00 4.32 10.17
N LEU A 213 -20.99 3.45 10.09
CA LEU A 213 -19.59 3.87 10.01
C LEU A 213 -19.28 4.55 8.68
N ALA A 214 -19.85 4.08 7.57
CA ALA A 214 -19.75 4.73 6.26
C ALA A 214 -20.34 6.15 6.28
N ALA A 215 -21.54 6.30 6.85
CA ALA A 215 -22.19 7.60 7.02
C ALA A 215 -21.36 8.53 7.91
N ARG A 216 -20.83 8.03 9.04
CA ARG A 216 -19.92 8.80 9.91
C ARG A 216 -18.71 9.31 9.14
N GLN A 217 -18.03 8.43 8.40
CA GLN A 217 -16.86 8.77 7.61
C GLN A 217 -17.16 9.81 6.53
N ALA A 218 -18.37 9.78 5.97
CA ALA A 218 -18.86 10.77 5.01
C ALA A 218 -19.29 12.10 5.65
N GLY A 219 -19.31 12.20 6.99
CA GLY A 219 -19.84 13.36 7.71
C GLY A 219 -21.37 13.45 7.71
N ASP A 220 -22.08 12.34 7.46
CA ASP A 220 -23.54 12.26 7.42
C ASP A 220 -24.11 11.89 8.80
N THR A 221 -24.76 12.84 9.46
CA THR A 221 -25.47 12.63 10.73
C THR A 221 -26.92 12.19 10.55
N GLY A 222 -27.45 12.24 9.32
CA GLY A 222 -28.85 11.95 9.00
C GLY A 222 -29.16 10.46 8.98
N PHE A 223 -28.20 9.61 8.60
CA PHE A 223 -28.38 8.16 8.64
C PHE A 223 -28.68 7.66 10.06
N ALA A 224 -27.89 8.08 11.05
CA ALA A 224 -28.09 7.71 12.45
C ALA A 224 -29.46 8.16 12.99
N ALA A 225 -29.91 9.37 12.62
CA ALA A 225 -31.24 9.86 12.96
C ALA A 225 -32.34 8.99 12.33
N THR A 226 -32.17 8.61 11.06
CA THR A 226 -33.12 7.75 10.33
C THR A 226 -33.24 6.37 10.98
N VAL A 227 -32.11 5.72 11.32
CA VAL A 227 -32.11 4.42 12.01
C VAL A 227 -32.78 4.53 13.38
N ARG A 228 -32.51 5.62 14.13
CA ARG A 228 -33.12 5.86 15.43
C ARG A 228 -34.64 6.05 15.36
N GLU A 229 -35.12 6.73 14.34
CA GLU A 229 -36.54 7.05 14.17
C GLU A 229 -37.35 5.91 13.52
N ARG A 230 -36.75 5.16 12.60
CA ARG A 230 -37.50 4.27 11.69
C ARG A 230 -37.22 2.77 11.87
N SER A 231 -36.14 2.38 12.55
CA SER A 231 -35.80 0.97 12.76
C SER A 231 -36.29 0.48 14.12
N SER A 232 -36.87 -0.72 14.15
CA SER A 232 -37.21 -1.42 15.39
C SER A 232 -35.95 -1.81 16.18
N PRO A 233 -36.04 -2.04 17.50
CA PRO A 233 -34.88 -2.46 18.30
C PRO A 233 -34.18 -3.74 17.79
N ALA A 234 -34.93 -4.68 17.21
CA ALA A 234 -34.37 -5.90 16.63
C ALA A 234 -33.55 -5.62 15.36
N GLU A 235 -33.97 -4.66 14.54
CA GLU A 235 -33.27 -4.23 13.32
C GLU A 235 -32.03 -3.38 13.62
N ARG A 236 -31.79 -2.97 14.87
CA ARG A 236 -30.65 -2.12 15.24
C ARG A 236 -29.37 -2.90 15.51
N HIS A 237 -29.37 -4.23 15.38
CA HIS A 237 -28.19 -5.09 15.62
C HIS A 237 -27.46 -4.77 16.94
N GLY A 238 -28.22 -4.55 18.02
CA GLY A 238 -27.66 -4.23 19.34
C GLY A 238 -27.23 -2.78 19.55
N LEU A 239 -27.45 -1.87 18.58
CA LEU A 239 -27.21 -0.43 18.75
C LEU A 239 -28.25 0.20 19.68
N THR A 240 -27.76 0.87 20.72
CA THR A 240 -28.58 1.64 21.68
C THR A 240 -28.93 3.03 21.16
N ASP A 241 -30.01 3.64 21.68
CA ASP A 241 -30.36 5.03 21.38
C ASP A 241 -29.25 6.02 21.76
N GLY A 242 -28.51 5.74 22.85
CA GLY A 242 -27.38 6.55 23.26
C GLY A 242 -26.23 6.52 22.26
N GLN A 243 -25.93 5.34 21.69
CA GLN A 243 -24.95 5.21 20.61
C GLN A 243 -25.42 5.94 19.35
N LEU A 244 -26.65 5.71 18.89
CA LEU A 244 -27.20 6.40 17.72
C LEU A 244 -27.22 7.92 17.92
N GLY A 245 -27.58 8.38 19.13
CA GLY A 245 -27.54 9.80 19.50
C GLY A 245 -26.16 10.43 19.30
N LYS A 246 -25.09 9.72 19.64
CA LYS A 246 -23.72 10.22 19.45
C LYS A 246 -23.35 10.42 17.99
N PHE A 247 -23.82 9.55 17.09
CA PHE A 247 -23.61 9.70 15.64
C PHE A 247 -24.44 10.82 15.01
N THR A 248 -25.47 11.33 15.71
CA THR A 248 -26.20 12.54 15.29
C THR A 248 -25.49 13.86 15.65
N GLU A 249 -24.46 13.82 16.50
CA GLU A 249 -23.72 15.01 16.92
C GLU A 249 -22.75 15.48 15.83
N LYS A 250 -22.92 16.72 15.35
CA LYS A 250 -22.11 17.26 14.23
C LYS A 250 -20.60 17.27 14.48
N TRP A 251 -20.17 17.71 15.65
CA TRP A 251 -18.74 17.87 15.95
C TRP A 251 -18.00 16.54 16.12
N PRO A 252 -18.46 15.57 16.95
CA PRO A 252 -17.84 14.25 17.01
C PRO A 252 -17.77 13.54 15.65
N THR A 253 -18.85 13.64 14.85
CA THR A 253 -18.88 13.05 13.50
C THR A 253 -17.87 13.73 12.57
N ALA A 254 -17.77 15.06 12.58
CA ALA A 254 -16.75 15.80 11.83
C ALA A 254 -15.32 15.43 12.25
N GLN A 255 -15.07 15.28 13.55
CA GLN A 255 -13.76 14.89 14.06
C GLN A 255 -13.37 13.46 13.63
N ALA A 256 -14.31 12.52 13.71
CA ALA A 256 -14.10 11.14 13.26
C ALA A 256 -13.86 11.07 11.75
N ALA A 257 -14.70 11.75 10.95
CA ALA A 257 -14.55 11.81 9.50
C ALA A 257 -13.18 12.39 9.09
N LEU A 258 -12.71 13.44 9.75
CA LEU A 258 -11.38 14.01 9.50
C LEU A 258 -10.27 12.97 9.68
N PHE A 259 -10.22 12.32 10.85
CA PHE A 259 -9.12 11.38 11.15
C PHE A 259 -9.19 10.11 10.30
N GLU A 260 -10.38 9.56 10.07
CA GLU A 260 -10.54 8.39 9.21
C GLU A 260 -10.10 8.66 7.78
N ARG A 261 -10.46 9.82 7.23
CA ARG A 261 -10.09 10.19 5.86
C ARG A 261 -8.62 10.59 5.74
N ILE A 262 -8.02 11.15 6.78
CA ILE A 262 -6.55 11.32 6.88
C ILE A 262 -5.86 9.96 6.88
N GLY A 263 -6.34 9.00 7.69
CA GLY A 263 -5.78 7.64 7.74
C GLY A 263 -5.91 6.90 6.40
N ARG A 264 -7.01 7.16 5.67
CA ARG A 264 -7.20 6.72 4.28
C ARG A 264 -6.44 7.57 3.27
N GLY A 265 -5.74 8.63 3.66
CA GLY A 265 -5.04 9.54 2.75
C GLY A 265 -5.89 9.99 1.56
N GLU A 266 -7.19 10.26 1.79
CA GLU A 266 -8.10 10.66 0.73
C GLU A 266 -7.73 12.05 0.16
N ALA A 267 -8.22 12.35 -1.04
CA ALA A 267 -8.14 13.68 -1.60
C ALA A 267 -9.01 14.64 -0.77
N ALA A 268 -8.38 15.20 0.25
CA ALA A 268 -8.76 16.42 0.93
C ALA A 268 -10.13 16.39 1.60
N ASP A 269 -10.14 15.91 2.85
CA ASP A 269 -11.08 16.43 3.83
C ASP A 269 -10.54 17.68 4.56
N TYR A 270 -9.99 18.60 3.77
CA TYR A 270 -9.38 19.81 4.27
C TYR A 270 -10.42 20.87 4.68
N GLY A 271 -11.67 20.73 4.20
CA GLY A 271 -12.84 21.37 4.79
C GLY A 271 -12.99 21.00 6.26
N LEU A 272 -12.98 19.69 6.58
CA LEU A 272 -12.97 19.25 7.97
C LEU A 272 -11.69 19.63 8.71
N LEU A 273 -10.51 19.62 8.08
CA LEU A 273 -9.28 20.11 8.74
C LEU A 273 -9.41 21.57 9.16
N ARG A 274 -9.99 22.41 8.31
CA ARG A 274 -10.22 23.83 8.60
C ARG A 274 -11.21 24.01 9.73
N ALA A 275 -12.34 23.31 9.67
CA ALA A 275 -13.35 23.35 10.72
C ALA A 275 -12.78 22.84 12.05
N TRP A 276 -12.00 21.75 12.00
CA TRP A 276 -11.30 21.20 13.13
C TRP A 276 -10.29 22.18 13.73
N PHE A 277 -9.50 22.86 12.90
CA PHE A 277 -8.52 23.84 13.36
C PHE A 277 -9.21 24.98 14.10
N THR A 278 -10.24 25.59 13.50
CA THR A 278 -10.97 26.71 14.10
C THR A 278 -11.64 26.29 15.41
N GLN A 279 -12.32 25.14 15.42
CA GLN A 279 -13.05 24.66 16.59
C GLN A 279 -12.10 24.21 17.72
N SER A 280 -10.98 23.56 17.38
CA SER A 280 -9.96 23.15 18.36
C SER A 280 -9.31 24.37 19.00
N LEU A 281 -8.93 25.38 18.20
CA LEU A 281 -8.39 26.63 18.71
C LEU A 281 -9.40 27.36 19.61
N ARG A 282 -10.68 27.43 19.20
CA ARG A 282 -11.77 28.02 20.00
C ARG A 282 -11.98 27.27 21.31
N SER A 283 -11.95 25.94 21.29
CA SER A 283 -12.11 25.10 22.48
C SER A 283 -10.96 25.27 23.48
N LEU A 284 -9.72 25.30 22.98
CA LEU A 284 -8.54 25.60 23.80
C LEU A 284 -8.62 27.02 24.37
N PHE A 285 -9.01 28.00 23.55
CA PHE A 285 -9.10 29.39 23.98
C PHE A 285 -10.13 29.57 25.09
N ARG A 286 -11.31 28.97 24.98
CA ARG A 286 -12.32 29.01 26.06
C ARG A 286 -11.81 28.44 27.40
N LYS A 287 -10.92 27.45 27.36
CA LYS A 287 -10.34 26.83 28.57
C LYS A 287 -9.18 27.63 29.15
N GLU A 288 -8.45 28.36 28.31
CA GLU A 288 -7.18 29.00 28.69
C GLU A 288 -7.28 30.53 28.81
N GLN A 289 -8.32 31.17 28.24
CA GLN A 289 -8.42 32.62 28.08
C GLN A 289 -8.10 33.43 29.34
N ASP A 290 -8.52 32.97 30.52
CA ASP A 290 -8.32 33.68 31.78
C ASP A 290 -6.85 33.66 32.24
N ARG A 291 -6.10 32.65 31.80
CA ARG A 291 -4.68 32.44 32.11
C ARG A 291 -3.76 33.05 31.05
N LEU A 292 -4.28 33.38 29.87
CA LEU A 292 -3.51 34.02 28.80
C LEU A 292 -3.21 35.49 29.13
N PRO A 293 -1.98 35.98 28.83
CA PRO A 293 -1.68 37.40 28.85
C PRO A 293 -2.68 38.19 27.97
N ARG A 294 -3.10 39.38 28.42
CA ARG A 294 -4.14 40.19 27.73
C ARG A 294 -3.87 40.34 26.23
N HIS A 295 -2.63 40.66 25.86
CA HIS A 295 -2.24 40.82 24.46
C HIS A 295 -2.41 39.54 23.63
N ALA A 296 -1.97 38.38 24.14
CA ALA A 296 -2.15 37.10 23.46
C ALA A 296 -3.62 36.70 23.38
N ARG A 297 -4.39 36.95 24.45
CA ARG A 297 -5.83 36.72 24.52
C ARG A 297 -6.56 37.49 23.41
N ASP A 298 -6.29 38.78 23.29
CA ASP A 298 -6.95 39.64 22.30
C ASP A 298 -6.59 39.24 20.87
N GLN A 299 -5.34 38.88 20.60
CA GLN A 299 -4.89 38.46 19.28
C GLN A 299 -5.47 37.11 18.87
N ILE A 300 -5.48 36.13 19.78
CA ILE A 300 -6.06 34.80 19.53
C ILE A 300 -7.58 34.91 19.38
N GLY A 301 -8.24 35.74 20.19
CA GLY A 301 -9.67 36.05 20.04
C GLY A 301 -9.99 36.61 18.64
N ARG A 302 -9.29 37.66 18.22
CA ARG A 302 -9.44 38.23 16.87
C ARG A 302 -9.17 37.22 15.76
N LEU A 303 -8.18 36.35 15.94
CA LEU A 303 -7.91 35.28 14.98
C LEU A 303 -9.08 34.30 14.89
N ILE A 304 -9.66 33.87 16.01
CA ILE A 304 -10.83 32.98 16.01
C ILE A 304 -12.02 33.61 15.28
N ASP A 305 -12.27 34.90 15.50
CA ASP A 305 -13.35 35.64 14.82
C ASP A 305 -13.10 35.70 13.31
N LEU A 306 -11.89 36.06 12.90
CA LEU A 306 -11.48 36.09 11.48
C LEU A 306 -11.58 34.72 10.80
N LEU A 307 -11.27 33.64 11.53
CA LEU A 307 -11.39 32.28 11.02
C LEU A 307 -12.85 31.83 10.88
N GLY A 308 -13.78 32.42 11.65
CA GLY A 308 -15.22 32.14 11.61
C GLY A 308 -16.04 32.99 10.63
N ASP A 309 -15.65 34.25 10.37
CA ASP A 309 -16.43 35.23 9.61
C ASP A 309 -16.13 35.31 8.10
N ARG A 310 -16.05 34.15 7.46
CA ARG A 310 -15.54 33.99 6.10
C ARG A 310 -16.53 34.33 4.96
N ALA A 311 -17.43 35.28 5.18
CA ALA A 311 -18.49 35.60 4.21
C ALA A 311 -17.95 35.97 2.80
N ASP A 312 -16.70 36.47 2.70
CA ASP A 312 -16.25 37.11 1.46
C ASP A 312 -15.17 36.35 0.66
N GLY A 313 -14.60 35.27 1.18
CA GLY A 313 -13.64 34.44 0.44
C GLY A 313 -12.31 35.15 0.13
N GLU A 314 -12.00 36.27 0.78
CA GLU A 314 -10.67 36.88 0.70
C GLU A 314 -9.63 35.98 1.40
N GLY A 315 -8.57 35.62 0.67
CA GLY A 315 -7.46 34.82 1.20
C GLY A 315 -6.65 35.59 2.25
N GLY A 316 -5.89 34.87 3.09
CA GLY A 316 -4.98 35.52 4.06
C GLY A 316 -4.93 34.90 5.46
N ALA A 317 -5.81 33.94 5.78
CA ALA A 317 -5.89 33.32 7.11
C ALA A 317 -4.57 32.75 7.63
N ALA A 318 -3.77 32.12 6.77
CA ALA A 318 -2.43 31.61 7.13
C ALA A 318 -1.45 32.73 7.52
N GLY A 319 -1.54 33.91 6.88
CA GLY A 319 -0.76 35.08 7.24
C GLY A 319 -1.10 35.56 8.64
N HIS A 320 -2.40 35.63 8.96
CA HIS A 320 -2.87 35.98 10.31
C HIS A 320 -2.42 34.97 11.37
N ILE A 321 -2.48 33.66 11.09
CA ILE A 321 -1.96 32.63 12.00
C ILE A 321 -0.47 32.88 12.30
N ARG A 322 0.36 33.10 11.27
CA ARG A 322 1.81 33.36 11.45
C ARG A 322 2.10 34.64 12.23
N VAL A 323 1.31 35.70 12.00
CA VAL A 323 1.45 36.97 12.74
C VAL A 323 1.15 36.74 14.23
N VAL A 324 0.05 36.07 14.56
CA VAL A 324 -0.31 35.78 15.95
C VAL A 324 0.67 34.80 16.60
N ALA A 325 1.20 33.83 15.86
CA ALA A 325 2.23 32.90 16.35
C ALA A 325 3.52 33.61 16.76
N ARG A 326 4.00 34.56 15.94
CA ARG A 326 5.18 35.40 16.27
C ARG A 326 4.92 36.26 17.50
N ALA A 327 3.74 36.87 17.58
CA ALA A 327 3.37 37.72 18.69
C ALA A 327 3.13 36.95 20.01
N SER A 328 2.88 35.64 19.92
CA SER A 328 2.72 34.74 21.07
C SER A 328 3.99 33.94 21.38
N TRP A 329 5.15 34.28 20.79
CA TRP A 329 6.38 33.44 20.82
C TRP A 329 6.89 33.14 22.24
N SER A 330 6.74 34.06 23.18
CA SER A 330 7.16 33.89 24.58
C SER A 330 6.29 32.93 25.40
N ASP A 331 5.08 32.57 24.94
CA ASP A 331 4.18 31.67 25.68
C ASP A 331 4.43 30.20 25.34
N THR A 332 5.10 29.48 26.24
CA THR A 332 5.44 28.05 26.06
C THR A 332 4.47 27.09 26.74
N THR A 333 3.50 27.62 27.50
CA THR A 333 2.63 26.80 28.35
C THR A 333 1.19 26.69 27.84
N SER A 334 0.75 27.62 27.00
CA SER A 334 -0.58 27.60 26.40
C SER A 334 -0.69 26.56 25.27
N GLY A 335 -1.77 25.78 25.30
CA GLY A 335 -2.14 24.88 24.20
C GLY A 335 -2.57 25.66 22.94
N CYS A 336 -3.21 26.83 23.10
CA CYS A 336 -3.46 27.76 21.98
C CYS A 336 -2.15 28.20 21.31
N ALA A 337 -1.18 28.64 22.11
CA ALA A 337 0.12 29.09 21.61
C ALA A 337 0.89 27.95 20.92
N ALA A 338 0.89 26.74 21.51
CA ALA A 338 1.51 25.56 20.91
C ALA A 338 0.90 25.22 19.54
N MET A 339 -0.44 25.24 19.43
CA MET A 339 -1.14 24.93 18.19
C MET A 339 -0.84 25.93 17.06
N ILE A 340 -0.82 27.25 17.35
CA ILE A 340 -0.53 28.26 16.32
C ILE A 340 0.95 28.34 15.95
N LYS A 341 1.86 27.88 16.83
CA LYS A 341 3.30 27.78 16.57
C LYS A 341 3.69 26.52 15.80
N ASP A 342 2.79 25.55 15.68
CA ASP A 342 3.01 24.37 14.85
C ASP A 342 3.05 24.77 13.36
N ASP A 343 4.27 24.99 12.87
CA ASP A 343 4.52 25.40 11.49
C ASP A 343 4.14 24.30 10.48
N ALA A 344 4.28 23.02 10.85
CA ALA A 344 3.83 21.91 10.01
C ALA A 344 2.31 21.94 9.86
N LEU A 345 1.57 22.16 10.95
CA LEU A 345 0.12 22.31 10.93
C LEU A 345 -0.28 23.56 10.15
N THR A 346 0.42 24.68 10.33
CA THR A 346 0.13 25.93 9.60
C THR A 346 0.38 25.78 8.10
N ARG A 347 1.46 25.08 7.69
CA ARG A 347 1.71 24.75 6.27
C ARG A 347 0.63 23.84 5.70
N LEU A 348 0.26 22.79 6.44
CA LEU A 348 -0.84 21.89 6.05
C LEU A 348 -2.15 22.68 5.89
N TYR A 349 -2.50 23.53 6.87
CA TYR A 349 -3.66 24.42 6.83
C TYR A 349 -3.63 25.38 5.65
N THR A 350 -2.47 25.98 5.36
CA THR A 350 -2.30 26.93 4.26
C THR A 350 -2.58 26.25 2.92
N ALA A 351 -1.99 25.08 2.70
CA ALA A 351 -2.24 24.28 1.51
C ALA A 351 -3.74 23.95 1.41
N ALA A 352 -4.30 23.39 2.48
CA ALA A 352 -5.72 23.05 2.65
C ALA A 352 -6.70 24.21 2.43
N SER A 353 -6.29 25.45 2.72
CA SER A 353 -7.15 26.63 2.60
C SER A 353 -7.41 27.07 1.16
N THR A 354 -6.63 26.56 0.21
CA THR A 354 -6.91 26.76 -1.21
C THR A 354 -7.92 25.73 -1.65
N HIS A 355 -9.08 26.15 -2.17
CA HIS A 355 -10.05 25.24 -2.81
C HIS A 355 -9.39 24.37 -3.93
N ARG A 356 -8.25 24.81 -4.47
CA ARG A 356 -7.41 24.04 -5.42
C ARG A 356 -6.63 22.88 -4.79
N ALA A 357 -6.40 22.84 -3.48
CA ALA A 357 -5.62 21.76 -2.85
C ALA A 357 -6.36 20.42 -2.82
N HIS A 358 -7.69 20.43 -2.93
CA HIS A 358 -8.49 19.23 -3.15
C HIS A 358 -8.29 18.63 -4.55
N LEU A 359 -7.70 19.40 -5.47
CA LEU A 359 -7.71 19.15 -6.91
C LEU A 359 -6.32 18.90 -7.50
N ARG A 360 -5.28 18.97 -6.67
CA ARG A 360 -3.89 18.79 -7.10
C ARG A 360 -3.32 17.50 -6.53
N PRO A 361 -2.53 16.74 -7.32
CA PRO A 361 -1.74 15.64 -6.81
C PRO A 361 -0.90 16.11 -5.61
N GLU A 362 -0.78 15.24 -4.62
CA GLU A 362 -0.08 15.47 -3.36
C GLU A 362 1.36 15.95 -3.59
N ARG A 363 1.61 17.27 -3.48
CA ARG A 363 2.96 17.85 -3.41
C ARG A 363 3.48 18.00 -1.98
N LEU A 364 2.66 17.70 -0.97
CA LEU A 364 3.04 17.70 0.44
C LEU A 364 2.98 16.27 0.99
N ALA A 365 4.06 15.56 0.67
CA ALA A 365 4.73 14.48 1.40
C ALA A 365 3.89 13.48 2.20
N SER A 366 3.93 12.24 1.73
CA SER A 366 4.22 11.07 2.57
C SER A 366 5.24 11.46 3.64
N GLY A 367 4.77 11.53 4.88
CA GLY A 367 5.49 12.13 5.99
C GLY A 367 4.64 12.07 7.25
N PRO A 368 5.24 12.21 8.45
CA PRO A 368 4.48 12.23 9.68
C PRO A 368 3.52 13.41 9.71
N LEU A 369 2.33 13.21 10.28
CA LEU A 369 1.38 14.29 10.48
C LEU A 369 1.95 15.35 11.44
N PRO A 370 1.49 16.61 11.33
CA PRO A 370 1.86 17.66 12.28
C PRO A 370 1.66 17.21 13.73
N PRO A 371 2.60 17.47 14.66
CA PRO A 371 2.54 16.97 16.03
C PRO A 371 1.24 17.31 16.75
N THR A 372 0.71 18.53 16.57
CA THR A 372 -0.55 18.95 17.21
C THR A 372 -1.75 18.13 16.71
N LEU A 373 -1.78 17.84 15.41
CA LEU A 373 -2.85 17.05 14.80
C LEU A 373 -2.76 15.58 15.22
N LEU A 374 -1.55 15.03 15.24
CA LEU A 374 -1.30 13.66 15.69
C LEU A 374 -1.71 13.46 17.15
N GLN A 375 -1.29 14.34 18.06
CA GLN A 375 -1.69 14.28 19.48
C GLN A 375 -3.21 14.41 19.68
N ALA A 376 -3.90 15.14 18.80
CA ALA A 376 -5.35 15.20 18.83
C ALA A 376 -5.99 13.88 18.37
N ALA A 377 -5.45 13.26 17.32
CA ALA A 377 -5.88 11.96 16.84
C ALA A 377 -5.67 10.87 17.90
N ASP A 378 -4.49 10.81 18.52
CA ASP A 378 -4.16 9.81 19.55
C ASP A 378 -5.08 9.92 20.77
N ARG A 379 -5.37 11.14 21.23
CA ARG A 379 -6.32 11.37 22.33
C ARG A 379 -7.74 10.93 21.97
N TRP A 380 -8.17 11.23 20.76
CA TRP A 380 -9.48 10.82 20.26
C TRP A 380 -9.59 9.30 20.13
N GLU A 381 -8.61 8.62 19.51
CA GLU A 381 -8.57 7.15 19.42
C GLU A 381 -8.60 6.49 20.80
N ALA A 382 -7.91 7.05 21.79
CA ALA A 382 -7.84 6.49 23.13
C ALA A 382 -9.15 6.62 23.93
N LYS A 383 -9.90 7.71 23.75
CA LYS A 383 -11.02 8.08 24.64
C LYS A 383 -12.39 8.13 23.97
N ASP A 384 -12.43 8.54 22.71
CA ASP A 384 -13.65 9.04 22.07
C ASP A 384 -14.01 8.30 20.77
N ASP A 385 -13.13 7.48 20.18
CA ASP A 385 -13.48 6.72 18.97
C ASP A 385 -14.45 5.56 19.28
N GLN A 386 -15.70 5.76 18.88
CA GLN A 386 -16.75 4.76 18.97
C GLN A 386 -16.61 3.63 17.94
N GLY A 387 -15.84 3.86 16.87
CA GLY A 387 -15.72 2.94 15.74
C GLY A 387 -15.05 1.64 16.11
N VAL A 388 -13.93 1.70 16.84
CA VAL A 388 -13.23 0.49 17.32
C VAL A 388 -14.16 -0.44 18.10
N ARG A 389 -15.01 0.12 18.99
CA ARG A 389 -15.96 -0.69 19.77
C ARG A 389 -17.04 -1.33 18.90
N LEU A 390 -17.53 -0.61 17.89
CA LEU A 390 -18.50 -1.14 16.94
C LEU A 390 -17.90 -2.25 16.06
N VAL A 391 -16.66 -2.08 15.56
CA VAL A 391 -15.95 -3.16 14.87
C VAL A 391 -15.78 -4.38 15.78
N SER A 392 -15.41 -4.20 17.05
CA SER A 392 -15.31 -5.33 17.98
C SER A 392 -16.63 -6.03 18.24
N SER A 393 -17.77 -5.32 18.23
CA SER A 393 -19.08 -5.94 18.41
C SER A 393 -19.51 -6.85 17.25
N THR A 394 -18.87 -6.74 16.09
CA THR A 394 -19.11 -7.63 14.93
C THR A 394 -18.23 -8.89 14.95
N GLY A 395 -17.43 -9.09 16.00
CA GLY A 395 -16.48 -10.22 16.09
C GLY A 395 -15.15 -9.98 15.39
N HIS A 396 -14.93 -8.78 14.85
CA HIS A 396 -13.68 -8.41 14.19
C HIS A 396 -12.78 -7.55 15.09
N THR A 397 -11.47 -7.59 14.84
CA THR A 397 -10.54 -6.68 15.51
C THR A 397 -10.54 -5.32 14.80
N GLY A 398 -10.60 -4.22 15.55
CA GLY A 398 -10.39 -2.88 14.97
C GLY A 398 -8.92 -2.65 14.61
N TRP A 399 -8.63 -1.51 13.97
CA TRP A 399 -7.26 -1.02 13.76
C TRP A 399 -7.15 0.44 14.22
N PRO A 400 -5.96 0.90 14.63
CA PRO A 400 -5.71 2.32 14.84
C PRO A 400 -6.03 3.13 13.58
N VAL A 401 -6.57 4.35 13.73
CA VAL A 401 -7.06 5.15 12.60
C VAL A 401 -5.95 5.61 11.68
N LEU A 402 -4.83 6.02 12.26
CA LEU A 402 -3.65 6.44 11.50
C LEU A 402 -2.58 5.34 11.35
N GLY A 403 -2.91 4.09 11.67
CA GLY A 403 -1.93 2.98 11.74
C GLY A 403 -1.12 2.99 13.04
N SER A 404 -0.18 2.05 13.18
CA SER A 404 0.76 2.02 14.33
C SER A 404 1.99 2.92 14.10
N GLY A 405 2.30 3.18 12.84
CA GLY A 405 3.58 3.72 12.37
C GLY A 405 4.70 2.66 12.35
N ASP A 406 4.41 1.40 12.68
CA ASP A 406 5.42 0.35 12.77
C ASP A 406 5.72 -0.24 11.38
N VAL A 407 6.99 -0.55 11.12
CA VAL A 407 7.44 -1.24 9.91
C VAL A 407 8.17 -2.51 10.31
N LEU A 408 7.79 -3.64 9.71
CA LEU A 408 8.40 -4.95 9.97
C LEU A 408 9.34 -5.37 8.84
N GLY A 409 10.61 -5.59 9.16
CA GLY A 409 11.59 -6.24 8.29
C GLY A 409 11.74 -7.73 8.60
N LEU A 410 11.86 -8.56 7.57
CA LEU A 410 12.31 -9.95 7.66
C LEU A 410 13.63 -10.10 6.90
N LEU A 411 14.64 -10.71 7.52
CA LEU A 411 15.97 -10.90 6.92
C LEU A 411 16.56 -12.25 7.32
N VAL A 412 16.96 -13.05 6.34
CA VAL A 412 17.69 -14.30 6.59
C VAL A 412 19.15 -14.02 6.92
N VAL A 413 19.65 -14.65 7.99
CA VAL A 413 21.06 -14.65 8.35
C VAL A 413 21.77 -15.73 7.54
N GLY A 414 22.58 -15.32 6.55
CA GLY A 414 23.33 -16.27 5.73
C GLY A 414 24.46 -16.99 6.49
N LEU A 415 25.02 -18.05 5.90
CA LEU A 415 26.04 -18.96 6.49
C LEU A 415 27.41 -18.30 6.75
N GLU A 416 28.32 -18.92 7.49
CA GLU A 416 29.61 -18.32 7.88
C GLU A 416 30.67 -18.27 6.76
N HIS A 417 31.51 -17.22 6.73
CA HIS A 417 32.79 -17.14 5.99
C HIS A 417 33.70 -16.03 6.55
N ASP A 418 34.95 -15.97 6.09
CA ASP A 418 35.96 -15.01 6.54
C ASP A 418 35.54 -13.54 6.30
N GLY A 419 35.88 -12.63 7.23
CA GLY A 419 35.63 -11.17 7.12
C GLY A 419 34.19 -10.72 7.39
N ARG A 420 33.27 -11.66 7.68
CA ARG A 420 31.82 -11.45 7.61
C ARG A 420 31.20 -10.59 8.71
N GLU A 421 31.79 -10.49 9.90
CA GLU A 421 31.16 -9.78 11.02
C GLU A 421 30.97 -8.27 10.74
N ALA A 422 31.99 -7.62 10.17
CA ALA A 422 31.90 -6.21 9.78
C ALA A 422 30.90 -6.00 8.63
N GLU A 423 30.85 -6.94 7.68
CA GLU A 423 29.93 -6.92 6.54
C GLU A 423 28.47 -7.13 6.99
N ASP A 424 28.20 -8.07 7.91
CA ASP A 424 26.87 -8.31 8.45
C ASP A 424 26.36 -7.10 9.24
N ARG A 425 27.22 -6.45 10.02
CA ARG A 425 26.88 -5.19 10.70
C ARG A 425 26.55 -4.07 9.70
N LEU A 426 27.34 -3.95 8.64
CA LEU A 426 27.09 -2.94 7.60
C LEU A 426 25.78 -3.20 6.85
N ALA A 427 25.55 -4.45 6.44
CA ALA A 427 24.31 -4.88 5.82
C ALA A 427 23.09 -4.60 6.70
N LEU A 428 23.20 -4.92 8.00
CA LEU A 428 22.13 -4.69 8.97
C LEU A 428 21.85 -3.19 9.16
N ARG A 429 22.89 -2.35 9.20
CA ARG A 429 22.75 -0.88 9.17
C ARG A 429 22.03 -0.38 7.92
N THR A 430 22.36 -0.92 6.74
CA THR A 430 21.69 -0.57 5.48
C THR A 430 20.19 -0.93 5.56
N VAL A 431 19.86 -2.13 6.02
CA VAL A 431 18.47 -2.58 6.19
C VAL A 431 17.70 -1.70 7.17
N LEU A 432 18.26 -1.43 8.35
CA LEU A 432 17.61 -0.58 9.35
C LEU A 432 17.44 0.86 8.85
N THR A 433 18.34 1.37 8.02
CA THR A 433 18.22 2.70 7.41
C THR A 433 17.06 2.76 6.42
N GLU A 434 16.91 1.75 5.55
CA GLU A 434 15.77 1.66 4.64
C GLU A 434 14.45 1.55 5.41
N LEU A 435 14.36 0.67 6.42
CA LEU A 435 13.15 0.53 7.26
C LEU A 435 12.78 1.85 7.96
N ARG A 436 13.77 2.62 8.43
CA ARG A 436 13.54 3.98 8.96
C ARG A 436 13.01 4.91 7.89
N GLY A 437 13.60 4.91 6.69
CA GLY A 437 13.12 5.67 5.55
C GLY A 437 11.64 5.40 5.25
N ARG A 438 11.23 4.13 5.30
CA ARG A 438 9.81 3.72 5.17
C ARG A 438 8.94 4.26 6.28
N ARG A 439 9.38 4.13 7.53
CA ARG A 439 8.66 4.68 8.68
C ARG A 439 8.42 6.18 8.55
N GLU A 440 9.41 6.93 8.06
CA GLU A 440 9.27 8.38 7.86
C GLU A 440 8.25 8.76 6.79
N MET A 441 7.76 7.82 5.98
CA MET A 441 6.70 8.04 4.99
C MET A 441 5.29 7.79 5.54
N LEU A 442 5.18 7.26 6.76
CA LEU A 442 3.91 6.93 7.41
C LEU A 442 3.34 8.14 8.18
N PRO A 443 2.00 8.19 8.39
CA PRO A 443 1.36 9.27 9.15
C PRO A 443 1.87 9.37 10.60
N ARG A 444 2.32 8.25 11.17
CA ARG A 444 2.88 8.11 12.52
C ARG A 444 4.32 7.61 12.45
N ARG A 445 5.15 8.09 13.39
CA ARG A 445 6.49 7.53 13.64
C ARG A 445 6.38 6.42 14.68
N GLY A 446 6.22 5.18 14.22
CA GLY A 446 6.22 4.01 15.10
C GLY A 446 7.62 3.40 15.30
N VAL A 447 7.63 2.10 15.58
CA VAL A 447 8.83 1.31 15.85
C VAL A 447 9.30 0.62 14.57
N VAL A 448 10.59 0.71 14.30
CA VAL A 448 11.23 -0.16 13.29
C VAL A 448 11.45 -1.52 13.94
N ARG A 449 10.86 -2.56 13.37
CA ARG A 449 10.94 -3.93 13.85
C ARG A 449 11.69 -4.77 12.84
N LEU A 450 12.61 -5.61 13.28
CA LEU A 450 13.34 -6.51 12.41
C LEU A 450 13.37 -7.91 13.03
N ARG A 451 13.06 -8.92 12.23
CA ARG A 451 13.19 -10.33 12.61
C ARG A 451 14.30 -10.96 11.77
N LEU A 452 15.35 -11.39 12.45
CA LEU A 452 16.46 -12.12 11.88
C LEU A 452 16.10 -13.61 11.87
N LEU A 453 16.03 -14.20 10.68
CA LEU A 453 15.68 -15.59 10.50
C LEU A 453 16.97 -16.42 10.46
N ALA A 454 17.10 -17.37 11.39
CA ALA A 454 18.32 -18.14 11.53
C ALA A 454 18.05 -19.64 11.53
N SER A 455 18.86 -20.39 10.80
CA SER A 455 18.90 -21.84 10.92
C SER A 455 19.67 -22.24 12.18
N VAL A 456 19.74 -23.54 12.47
CA VAL A 456 20.51 -24.07 13.61
C VAL A 456 21.97 -23.58 13.55
N GLU A 457 22.57 -23.56 12.36
CA GLU A 457 23.95 -23.17 12.13
C GLU A 457 24.20 -21.66 12.23
N THR A 458 23.15 -20.83 12.14
CA THR A 458 23.29 -19.36 12.14
C THR A 458 22.70 -18.68 13.36
N GLN A 459 22.12 -19.45 14.29
CA GLN A 459 21.40 -18.96 15.46
C GLN A 459 22.29 -18.10 16.38
N GLU A 460 23.48 -18.56 16.76
CA GLU A 460 24.36 -17.81 17.67
C GLU A 460 24.75 -16.45 17.08
N ARG A 461 25.11 -16.44 15.79
CA ARG A 461 25.42 -15.22 15.05
C ARG A 461 24.23 -14.28 14.95
N ALA A 462 23.04 -14.80 14.67
CA ALA A 462 21.82 -14.00 14.62
C ALA A 462 21.55 -13.31 15.97
N HIS A 463 21.76 -14.00 17.09
CA HIS A 463 21.63 -13.41 18.42
C HIS A 463 22.69 -12.35 18.70
N ALA A 464 23.94 -12.56 18.25
CA ALA A 464 24.99 -11.55 18.36
C ALA A 464 24.66 -10.28 17.57
N LEU A 465 24.16 -10.42 16.34
CA LEU A 465 23.70 -9.31 15.50
C LEU A 465 22.51 -8.58 16.10
N ALA A 466 21.54 -9.30 16.65
CA ALA A 466 20.37 -8.71 17.32
C ALA A 466 20.80 -7.87 18.53
N ARG A 467 21.69 -8.39 19.39
CA ARG A 467 22.22 -7.63 20.54
C ARG A 467 22.94 -6.37 20.11
N TRP A 468 23.80 -6.46 19.10
CA TRP A 468 24.51 -5.31 18.55
C TRP A 468 23.56 -4.27 17.94
N ALA A 469 22.54 -4.70 17.20
CA ALA A 469 21.59 -3.78 16.59
C ALA A 469 20.72 -3.08 17.64
N ALA A 470 20.33 -3.78 18.71
CA ALA A 470 19.55 -3.22 19.80
C ALA A 470 20.27 -2.04 20.48
N THR A 471 21.59 -2.11 20.65
CA THR A 471 22.38 -1.02 21.25
C THR A 471 22.57 0.19 20.33
N GLU A 472 22.63 -0.03 19.01
CA GLU A 472 23.00 1.01 18.03
C GLU A 472 21.81 1.74 17.41
N SER A 473 20.63 1.10 17.36
CA SER A 473 19.62 1.48 16.36
C SER A 473 18.29 1.97 16.90
N GLY A 474 17.98 1.74 18.18
CA GLY A 474 16.66 2.00 18.76
C GLY A 474 15.52 1.19 18.11
N ALA A 475 15.84 0.16 17.33
CA ALA A 475 14.89 -0.72 16.67
C ALA A 475 14.62 -1.99 17.50
N ASP A 476 13.42 -2.56 17.36
CA ASP A 476 13.06 -3.87 17.95
C ASP A 476 13.59 -4.99 17.05
N VAL A 477 14.83 -5.42 17.32
CA VAL A 477 15.49 -6.51 16.57
C VAL A 477 15.44 -7.80 17.38
N ARG A 478 14.81 -8.84 16.81
CA ARG A 478 14.69 -10.17 17.43
C ARG A 478 15.08 -11.26 16.46
N VAL A 479 15.35 -12.45 16.99
CA VAL A 479 15.73 -13.64 16.22
C VAL A 479 14.56 -14.63 16.21
N ILE A 480 14.26 -15.18 15.04
CA ILE A 480 13.38 -16.35 14.86
C ILE A 480 14.32 -17.52 14.58
N ALA A 481 14.44 -18.45 15.52
CA ALA A 481 15.32 -19.60 15.42
C ALA A 481 14.88 -20.77 16.32
N PRO A 482 15.15 -22.03 15.92
CA PRO A 482 15.70 -22.41 14.62
C PRO A 482 14.61 -22.41 13.52
N VAL A 483 14.93 -21.87 12.35
CA VAL A 483 14.08 -22.00 11.16
C VAL A 483 14.39 -23.31 10.45
N PRO A 484 13.40 -24.20 10.22
CA PRO A 484 13.61 -25.47 9.53
C PRO A 484 14.23 -25.31 8.13
N ALA A 485 14.96 -26.34 7.70
CA ALA A 485 15.61 -26.41 6.39
C ALA A 485 14.66 -26.88 5.26
N ASP A 486 13.36 -26.95 5.50
CA ASP A 486 12.33 -27.20 4.49
C ASP A 486 11.40 -25.99 4.34
N PHE A 487 10.81 -25.83 3.16
CA PHE A 487 10.03 -24.63 2.84
C PHE A 487 8.79 -24.45 3.73
N THR A 488 7.99 -25.51 3.90
CA THR A 488 6.75 -25.47 4.67
C THR A 488 7.03 -25.24 6.15
N GLY A 489 7.98 -25.99 6.71
CA GLY A 489 8.45 -25.81 8.08
C GLY A 489 9.04 -24.41 8.31
N ALA A 490 9.81 -23.88 7.37
CA ALA A 490 10.31 -22.51 7.45
C ALA A 490 9.17 -21.48 7.47
N ARG A 491 8.21 -21.59 6.55
CA ARG A 491 7.03 -20.71 6.50
C ARG A 491 6.27 -20.77 7.82
N ASP A 492 5.92 -21.97 8.27
CA ASP A 492 5.05 -22.19 9.43
C ASP A 492 5.73 -21.74 10.73
N ALA A 493 7.03 -21.99 10.88
CA ALA A 493 7.81 -21.49 12.02
C ALA A 493 7.85 -19.95 12.07
N ILE A 494 8.06 -19.29 10.92
CA ILE A 494 8.06 -17.83 10.86
C ILE A 494 6.67 -17.28 11.21
N LEU A 495 5.60 -17.83 10.63
CA LEU A 495 4.23 -17.38 10.91
C LEU A 495 3.83 -17.59 12.37
N ALA A 496 4.19 -18.73 12.97
CA ALA A 496 3.94 -19.03 14.37
C ALA A 496 4.60 -18.00 15.29
N GLU A 497 5.87 -17.66 15.04
CA GLU A 497 6.61 -16.67 15.82
C GLU A 497 6.05 -15.25 15.63
N LEU A 498 5.65 -14.87 14.42
CA LEU A 498 4.98 -13.58 14.19
C LEU A 498 3.63 -13.50 14.92
N ALA A 499 2.90 -14.61 15.00
CA ALA A 499 1.61 -14.71 15.70
C ALA A 499 1.73 -14.82 17.22
N ALA A 500 2.85 -15.31 17.75
CA ALA A 500 3.09 -15.47 19.19
C ALA A 500 3.32 -14.14 19.93
N GLU A 501 3.57 -13.05 19.19
CA GLU A 501 3.67 -11.71 19.74
C GLU A 501 2.32 -11.22 20.33
N ALA A 502 2.32 -10.03 20.92
CA ALA A 502 1.14 -9.50 21.59
C ALA A 502 -0.12 -9.54 20.70
N ALA A 503 -1.26 -9.87 21.31
CA ALA A 503 -2.53 -9.92 20.62
C ALA A 503 -2.94 -8.52 20.12
N PRO A 504 -3.54 -8.40 18.93
CA PRO A 504 -4.01 -7.14 18.40
C PRO A 504 -5.19 -6.62 19.24
N THR A 505 -5.10 -5.36 19.68
CA THR A 505 -6.17 -4.71 20.46
C THR A 505 -6.98 -3.71 19.63
N GLY A 506 -6.53 -3.45 18.39
CA GLY A 506 -7.06 -2.40 17.53
C GLY A 506 -6.77 -0.97 18.00
N LYS A 507 -5.87 -0.82 18.98
CA LYS A 507 -5.45 0.46 19.55
C LYS A 507 -3.95 0.63 19.42
N LEU A 508 -3.51 1.89 19.41
CA LEU A 508 -2.10 2.23 19.41
C LEU A 508 -1.38 1.61 20.62
N GLY A 509 -0.16 1.10 20.41
CA GLY A 509 0.68 0.57 21.48
C GLY A 509 0.34 -0.86 21.94
N SER A 510 -0.42 -1.63 21.15
CA SER A 510 -0.70 -3.05 21.44
C SER A 510 0.57 -3.91 21.52
N GLY A 511 1.63 -3.50 20.83
CA GLY A 511 2.85 -4.29 20.63
C GLY A 511 2.69 -5.41 19.59
N SER A 512 1.50 -5.58 19.01
CA SER A 512 1.18 -6.66 18.07
C SER A 512 1.84 -6.45 16.71
N LEU A 513 2.41 -7.52 16.15
CA LEU A 513 2.90 -7.51 14.77
C LEU A 513 1.79 -7.51 13.72
N ARG A 514 0.52 -7.68 14.12
CA ARG A 514 -0.64 -7.53 13.22
C ARG A 514 -0.96 -6.06 12.94
N ASP A 515 -0.54 -5.15 13.82
CA ASP A 515 -0.82 -3.71 13.68
C ASP A 515 0.22 -2.98 12.83
N VAL A 516 1.28 -3.65 12.37
CA VAL A 516 2.33 -3.06 11.51
C VAL A 516 1.73 -2.50 10.22
N ASP A 517 2.24 -1.36 9.77
CA ASP A 517 1.72 -0.66 8.60
C ASP A 517 2.34 -1.10 7.29
N GLU A 518 3.56 -1.63 7.32
CA GLU A 518 4.23 -2.18 6.14
C GLU A 518 5.16 -3.34 6.54
N ILE A 519 5.31 -4.31 5.64
CA ILE A 519 6.28 -5.40 5.76
C ILE A 519 7.30 -5.28 4.64
N MET A 520 8.56 -5.53 4.96
CA MET A 520 9.65 -5.59 4.00
C MET A 520 10.44 -6.90 4.16
N ILE A 521 10.52 -7.67 3.09
CA ILE A 521 11.33 -8.87 2.98
C ILE A 521 12.66 -8.50 2.36
N VAL A 522 13.77 -8.82 3.02
CA VAL A 522 15.10 -8.57 2.50
C VAL A 522 15.74 -9.90 2.09
N LEU A 523 15.81 -10.11 0.79
CA LEU A 523 16.46 -11.26 0.19
C LEU A 523 17.97 -11.11 0.33
N ASN A 524 18.57 -12.05 1.05
CA ASN A 524 20.00 -12.08 1.33
C ASN A 524 20.59 -13.38 0.77
N PRO A 525 21.82 -13.38 0.22
CA PRO A 525 22.56 -14.61 0.01
C PRO A 525 22.66 -15.43 1.32
N GLY A 526 21.83 -16.46 1.41
CA GLY A 526 21.63 -17.32 2.58
C GLY A 526 20.97 -18.64 2.15
N PRO A 527 20.62 -19.53 3.10
CA PRO A 527 19.99 -20.81 2.78
C PRO A 527 18.75 -20.59 1.87
N PRO A 528 18.77 -21.08 0.62
CA PRO A 528 17.73 -20.74 -0.35
C PRO A 528 16.32 -21.11 0.13
N LEU A 529 16.15 -22.29 0.74
CA LEU A 529 14.85 -22.76 1.25
C LEU A 529 14.29 -21.87 2.35
N THR A 530 15.14 -21.33 3.23
CA THR A 530 14.74 -20.36 4.25
C THR A 530 14.29 -19.03 3.63
N ASN A 531 14.96 -18.56 2.57
CA ASN A 531 14.52 -17.36 1.84
C ASN A 531 13.15 -17.56 1.18
N TYR A 532 12.91 -18.73 0.57
CA TYR A 532 11.61 -19.05 -0.01
C TYR A 532 10.51 -19.17 1.05
N GLY A 533 10.80 -19.83 2.19
CA GLY A 533 9.87 -19.89 3.33
C GLY A 533 9.55 -18.51 3.90
N MET A 534 10.55 -17.61 3.99
CA MET A 534 10.37 -16.21 4.36
C MET A 534 9.46 -15.45 3.39
N ILE A 535 9.61 -15.67 2.08
CA ILE A 535 8.74 -15.07 1.07
C ILE A 535 7.29 -15.47 1.31
N ALA A 536 7.03 -16.78 1.44
CA ALA A 536 5.69 -17.29 1.68
C ALA A 536 5.09 -16.75 2.98
N ALA A 537 5.86 -16.79 4.07
CA ALA A 537 5.42 -16.26 5.37
C ALA A 537 5.16 -14.74 5.30
N GLY A 538 6.00 -13.99 4.60
CA GLY A 538 5.82 -12.55 4.46
C GLY A 538 4.60 -12.17 3.61
N VAL A 539 4.27 -12.93 2.55
CA VAL A 539 3.01 -12.77 1.80
C VAL A 539 1.82 -13.08 2.70
N GLU A 540 1.80 -14.24 3.35
CA GLU A 540 0.67 -14.63 4.20
C GLU A 540 0.48 -13.69 5.41
N TRP A 541 1.58 -13.25 6.02
CA TRP A 541 1.54 -12.27 7.10
C TRP A 541 1.04 -10.91 6.61
N SER A 542 1.44 -10.47 5.41
CA SER A 542 0.93 -9.22 4.80
C SER A 542 -0.58 -9.26 4.60
N LEU A 543 -1.13 -10.40 4.17
CA LEU A 543 -2.57 -10.58 4.04
C LEU A 543 -3.28 -10.63 5.40
N THR A 544 -2.66 -11.25 6.40
CA THR A 544 -3.19 -11.37 7.77
C THR A 544 -3.18 -10.04 8.54
N ALA A 545 -2.09 -9.30 8.44
CA ALA A 545 -1.92 -7.95 8.99
C ALA A 545 -2.60 -6.88 8.13
N ALA A 546 -3.06 -7.24 6.94
CA ALA A 546 -3.70 -6.36 5.96
C ALA A 546 -2.83 -5.17 5.50
N CYS A 547 -1.53 -5.37 5.38
CA CYS A 547 -0.59 -4.29 5.07
C CYS A 547 0.18 -4.53 3.77
N PRO A 548 0.72 -3.47 3.13
CA PRO A 548 1.55 -3.60 1.94
C PRO A 548 2.82 -4.41 2.20
N LEU A 549 3.22 -5.18 1.18
CA LEU A 549 4.43 -5.98 1.16
C LEU A 549 5.49 -5.35 0.24
N TRP A 550 6.70 -5.24 0.74
CA TRP A 550 7.90 -4.87 -0.01
C TRP A 550 8.89 -6.03 -0.01
N VAL A 551 9.64 -6.14 -1.08
CA VAL A 551 10.76 -7.07 -1.21
C VAL A 551 11.98 -6.22 -1.51
N ALA A 552 13.18 -6.58 -1.09
CA ALA A 552 14.40 -5.91 -1.53
C ALA A 552 15.53 -6.93 -1.63
N GLU A 553 16.48 -6.68 -2.52
CA GLU A 553 17.68 -7.49 -2.64
C GLU A 553 18.83 -6.82 -1.88
N LEU A 554 19.45 -7.56 -0.96
CA LEU A 554 20.68 -7.14 -0.30
C LEU A 554 21.88 -7.60 -1.11
N VAL A 555 22.53 -6.63 -1.77
CA VAL A 555 23.74 -6.87 -2.56
C VAL A 555 24.95 -6.60 -1.68
N ARG A 556 25.81 -7.63 -1.58
CA ARG A 556 27.07 -7.59 -0.82
C ARG A 556 28.23 -7.69 -1.81
N LYS A 557 29.21 -6.80 -1.68
CA LYS A 557 30.45 -6.80 -2.47
C LYS A 557 31.62 -6.59 -1.53
N ALA A 558 32.67 -7.39 -1.67
CA ALA A 558 33.88 -7.26 -0.88
C ALA A 558 34.46 -5.83 -1.02
N GLY A 559 34.73 -5.18 0.11
CA GLY A 559 35.34 -3.83 0.14
C GLY A 559 34.44 -2.66 -0.30
N VAL A 560 33.15 -2.89 -0.58
CA VAL A 560 32.19 -1.85 -1.00
C VAL A 560 31.00 -1.84 -0.02
N PRO A 561 30.40 -0.68 0.28
CA PRO A 561 29.22 -0.62 1.13
C PRO A 561 28.09 -1.51 0.61
N SER A 562 27.44 -2.26 1.52
CA SER A 562 26.27 -3.06 1.19
C SER A 562 25.15 -2.16 0.67
N GLU A 563 24.57 -2.55 -0.46
CA GLU A 563 23.50 -1.82 -1.15
C GLU A 563 22.21 -2.62 -1.05
N LEU A 564 21.10 -1.95 -0.73
CA LEU A 564 19.78 -2.50 -0.98
C LEU A 564 19.32 -2.05 -2.36
N ARG A 565 19.11 -3.02 -3.25
CA ARG A 565 18.52 -2.75 -4.57
C ARG A 565 17.01 -2.84 -4.51
N GLY A 566 16.41 -1.86 -5.17
CA GLY A 566 14.99 -1.59 -5.16
C GLY A 566 14.15 -2.85 -5.43
N GLY A 567 13.08 -2.94 -4.65
CA GLY A 567 12.21 -4.10 -4.58
C GLY A 567 11.39 -4.40 -5.79
N GLN A 568 11.55 -5.61 -6.32
CA GLN A 568 10.54 -6.16 -7.20
C GLN A 568 9.25 -6.38 -6.42
N ARG A 569 8.25 -5.53 -6.68
CA ARG A 569 6.89 -5.62 -6.12
C ARG A 569 6.07 -6.74 -6.75
N VAL A 570 6.72 -7.58 -7.56
CA VAL A 570 6.08 -8.64 -8.34
C VAL A 570 5.52 -9.74 -7.44
N LEU A 571 6.15 -10.01 -6.29
CA LEU A 571 5.65 -10.98 -5.32
C LEU A 571 4.31 -10.56 -4.69
N ALA A 572 3.91 -9.29 -4.77
CA ALA A 572 2.58 -8.85 -4.35
C ALA A 572 1.46 -9.56 -5.13
N ARG A 573 1.74 -10.08 -6.34
CA ARG A 573 0.77 -10.85 -7.13
C ARG A 573 0.29 -12.15 -6.47
N LEU A 574 1.01 -12.67 -5.48
CA LEU A 574 0.61 -13.86 -4.71
C LEU A 574 -0.54 -13.60 -3.71
N GLY A 575 -1.08 -12.38 -3.66
CA GLY A 575 -2.34 -12.10 -2.97
C GLY A 575 -2.55 -10.63 -2.60
N ALA A 576 -1.48 -9.89 -2.33
CA ALA A 576 -1.58 -8.48 -1.95
C ALA A 576 -2.13 -7.61 -3.09
N ASP A 577 -1.73 -7.85 -4.34
CA ASP A 577 -2.24 -7.11 -5.51
C ASP A 577 -3.73 -7.32 -5.74
N ARG A 578 -4.24 -8.53 -5.49
CA ARG A 578 -5.67 -8.82 -5.55
C ARG A 578 -6.43 -7.96 -4.55
N MET A 579 -5.95 -7.90 -3.30
CA MET A 579 -6.53 -7.03 -2.28
C MET A 579 -6.43 -5.56 -2.67
N LEU A 580 -5.23 -5.08 -3.06
CA LEU A 580 -5.01 -3.69 -3.46
C LEU A 580 -5.87 -3.27 -4.66
N ALA A 581 -6.04 -4.14 -5.65
CA ALA A 581 -6.90 -3.89 -6.82
C ALA A 581 -8.37 -3.75 -6.40
N HIS A 582 -8.87 -4.67 -5.56
CA HIS A 582 -10.23 -4.60 -5.04
C HIS A 582 -10.47 -3.33 -4.21
N LEU A 583 -9.53 -2.99 -3.33
CA LEU A 583 -9.58 -1.74 -2.57
C LEU A 583 -9.53 -0.50 -3.47
N ALA A 584 -8.73 -0.53 -4.54
CA ALA A 584 -8.65 0.56 -5.50
C ALA A 584 -9.96 0.72 -6.29
N VAL A 585 -10.62 -0.37 -6.70
CA VAL A 585 -11.97 -0.34 -7.32
C VAL A 585 -12.94 0.38 -6.39
N ASN A 586 -12.97 -0.02 -5.12
CA ASN A 586 -13.83 0.59 -4.11
C ASN A 586 -13.52 2.09 -3.94
N ALA A 587 -12.25 2.48 -3.91
CA ALA A 587 -11.86 3.89 -3.86
C ALA A 587 -12.35 4.67 -5.10
N VAL A 588 -12.19 4.12 -6.32
CA VAL A 588 -12.65 4.75 -7.57
C VAL A 588 -14.18 4.90 -7.61
N LYS A 589 -14.95 3.90 -7.15
CA LYS A 589 -16.42 3.98 -7.05
C LYS A 589 -16.88 5.18 -6.20
N ARG A 590 -16.10 5.56 -5.20
CA ARG A 590 -16.35 6.72 -4.32
C ARG A 590 -15.70 8.02 -4.80
N LEU A 591 -15.07 8.02 -5.98
CA LEU A 591 -14.29 9.13 -6.52
C LEU A 591 -13.06 9.51 -5.65
N ASP A 592 -12.59 8.58 -4.81
CA ASP A 592 -11.39 8.75 -3.98
C ASP A 592 -10.13 8.39 -4.78
N MET A 593 -9.84 9.23 -5.77
CA MET A 593 -8.78 9.00 -6.76
C MET A 593 -7.39 8.92 -6.13
N ARG A 594 -7.16 9.66 -5.05
CA ARG A 594 -5.87 9.64 -4.32
C ARG A 594 -5.64 8.30 -3.64
N THR A 595 -6.63 7.79 -2.91
CA THR A 595 -6.53 6.45 -2.32
C THR A 595 -6.37 5.39 -3.39
N ALA A 596 -7.14 5.46 -4.48
CA ALA A 596 -7.00 4.53 -5.60
C ALA A 596 -5.58 4.54 -6.19
N ARG A 597 -5.01 5.72 -6.45
CA ARG A 597 -3.62 5.88 -6.94
C ARG A 597 -2.60 5.37 -5.93
N ARG A 598 -2.78 5.62 -4.62
CA ARG A 598 -1.88 5.13 -3.57
C ARG A 598 -1.90 3.61 -3.48
N LEU A 599 -3.09 3.00 -3.51
CA LEU A 599 -3.26 1.55 -3.49
C LEU A 599 -2.66 0.91 -4.75
N ALA A 600 -2.97 1.45 -5.93
CA ALA A 600 -2.39 0.99 -7.19
C ALA A 600 -0.86 1.17 -7.24
N GLY A 601 -0.36 2.28 -6.66
CA GLY A 601 1.05 2.60 -6.55
C GLY A 601 1.83 1.72 -5.57
N ARG A 602 1.15 0.98 -4.68
CA ARG A 602 1.76 0.01 -3.75
C ARG A 602 1.90 -1.39 -4.34
N GLY A 603 1.07 -1.74 -5.32
CA GLY A 603 1.10 -3.07 -5.95
C GLY A 603 2.25 -3.28 -6.94
N SER A 604 2.17 -4.42 -7.64
CA SER A 604 3.11 -4.83 -8.68
C SER A 604 3.08 -3.90 -9.90
N GLU A 605 3.98 -4.13 -10.86
CA GLU A 605 4.02 -3.39 -12.12
C GLU A 605 2.70 -3.47 -12.90
N THR A 606 2.04 -4.63 -12.88
CA THR A 606 0.72 -4.83 -13.52
C THR A 606 -0.31 -3.87 -12.96
N LEU A 607 -0.44 -3.75 -11.63
CA LEU A 607 -1.39 -2.83 -11.01
C LEU A 607 -1.04 -1.36 -11.29
N ARG A 608 0.26 -1.05 -11.36
CA ARG A 608 0.74 0.30 -11.66
C ARG A 608 0.46 0.76 -13.10
N THR A 609 0.19 -0.16 -14.04
CA THR A 609 -0.24 0.23 -15.40
C THR A 609 -1.52 1.05 -15.44
N VAL A 610 -2.33 1.00 -14.37
CA VAL A 610 -3.57 1.79 -14.25
C VAL A 610 -3.31 3.22 -13.75
N LEU A 611 -2.12 3.51 -13.18
CA LEU A 611 -1.81 4.84 -12.63
C LEU A 611 -2.00 6.00 -13.62
N PRO A 612 -1.60 5.90 -14.91
CA PRO A 612 -1.87 6.96 -15.88
C PRO A 612 -3.36 7.23 -16.06
N ALA A 613 -4.18 6.17 -16.18
CA ALA A 613 -5.63 6.30 -16.34
C ALA A 613 -6.31 6.86 -15.08
N LEU A 614 -5.83 6.48 -13.89
CA LEU A 614 -6.27 7.08 -12.63
C LEU A 614 -5.91 8.57 -12.55
N ALA A 615 -4.71 8.96 -13.00
CA ALA A 615 -4.26 10.35 -13.01
C ALA A 615 -5.04 11.20 -14.03
N GLU A 616 -5.35 10.64 -15.21
CA GLU A 616 -6.20 11.27 -16.22
C GLU A 616 -7.62 11.47 -15.70
N LEU A 617 -8.23 10.43 -15.13
CA LEU A 617 -9.57 10.53 -14.54
C LEU A 617 -9.63 11.55 -13.38
N GLU A 618 -8.59 11.59 -12.53
CA GLU A 618 -8.46 12.60 -11.48
C GLU A 618 -8.36 14.02 -12.06
N GLN A 619 -7.54 14.20 -13.10
CA GLN A 619 -7.37 15.48 -13.78
C GLN A 619 -8.66 15.94 -14.47
N ASP A 620 -9.42 15.04 -15.08
CA ASP A 620 -10.69 15.39 -15.71
C ASP A 620 -11.78 15.73 -14.70
N LEU A 621 -11.83 14.98 -13.58
CA LEU A 621 -12.80 15.19 -12.51
C LEU A 621 -12.50 16.44 -11.68
N LEU A 622 -11.23 16.66 -11.32
CA LEU A 622 -10.82 17.63 -10.31
C LEU A 622 -9.90 18.70 -10.87
N GLY A 623 -9.15 18.43 -11.94
CA GLY A 623 -8.10 19.31 -12.45
C GLY A 623 -8.56 20.73 -12.77
N ALA A 624 -7.65 21.69 -12.63
CA ALA A 624 -7.90 23.08 -13.00
C ALA A 624 -8.04 23.21 -14.52
N ALA A 625 -8.95 24.08 -14.97
CA ALA A 625 -9.05 24.48 -16.36
C ALA A 625 -7.72 25.15 -16.79
N PRO A 626 -7.09 24.67 -17.88
CA PRO A 626 -6.03 25.39 -18.57
C PRO A 626 -6.43 26.83 -18.90
N ASP A 627 -5.46 27.75 -18.83
CA ASP A 627 -5.66 29.15 -19.17
C ASP A 627 -6.30 29.38 -20.56
N PRO A 628 -5.98 28.63 -21.64
CA PRO A 628 -6.58 28.85 -22.95
C PRO A 628 -8.04 28.36 -23.07
N TRP A 629 -8.62 27.70 -22.06
CA TRP A 629 -10.00 27.21 -22.16
C TRP A 629 -11.02 28.33 -22.27
N THR A 630 -11.82 28.26 -23.34
CA THR A 630 -12.99 29.09 -23.61
C THR A 630 -14.09 28.87 -22.56
N PRO A 631 -15.05 29.82 -22.44
CA PRO A 631 -16.22 29.63 -21.57
C PRO A 631 -17.03 28.37 -21.92
N ALA A 632 -17.15 28.02 -23.20
CA ALA A 632 -17.89 26.84 -23.65
C ALA A 632 -17.22 25.54 -23.18
N GLU A 633 -15.89 25.44 -23.29
CA GLU A 633 -15.13 24.28 -22.81
C GLU A 633 -15.26 24.10 -21.29
N ARG A 634 -15.18 25.20 -20.52
CA ARG A 634 -15.38 25.19 -19.07
C ARG A 634 -16.79 24.70 -18.71
N ARG A 635 -17.82 25.13 -19.44
CA ARG A 635 -19.21 24.68 -19.24
C ARG A 635 -19.40 23.20 -19.60
N SER A 636 -18.81 22.74 -20.70
CA SER A 636 -18.82 21.31 -21.07
C SER A 636 -18.13 20.45 -20.01
N ALA A 637 -16.96 20.85 -19.51
CA ALA A 637 -16.28 20.17 -18.41
C ALA A 637 -17.12 20.14 -17.13
N ALA A 638 -17.80 21.25 -16.79
CA ALA A 638 -18.71 21.32 -15.65
C ALA A 638 -19.88 20.34 -15.79
N SER A 639 -20.51 20.29 -16.96
CA SER A 639 -21.58 19.33 -17.27
C SER A 639 -21.12 17.87 -17.09
N ARG A 640 -19.93 17.51 -17.62
CA ARG A 640 -19.33 16.18 -17.44
C ARG A 640 -19.13 15.81 -15.98
N ARG A 641 -18.53 16.72 -15.20
CA ARG A 641 -18.26 16.51 -13.75
C ARG A 641 -19.56 16.29 -12.97
N LEU A 642 -20.57 17.13 -13.19
CA LEU A 642 -21.86 17.00 -12.53
C LEU A 642 -22.64 15.74 -12.96
N THR A 643 -22.52 15.33 -14.23
CA THR A 643 -23.13 14.10 -14.74
C THR A 643 -22.53 12.87 -14.06
N LEU A 644 -21.20 12.80 -13.91
CA LEU A 644 -20.55 11.73 -13.15
C LEU A 644 -21.02 11.72 -11.68
N LEU A 645 -21.03 12.88 -11.03
CA LEU A 645 -21.45 12.97 -9.63
C LEU A 645 -22.90 12.52 -9.45
N ALA A 646 -23.81 12.90 -10.35
CA ALA A 646 -25.20 12.46 -10.33
C ALA A 646 -25.33 10.93 -10.49
N GLN A 647 -24.45 10.30 -11.29
CA GLN A 647 -24.40 8.85 -11.45
C GLN A 647 -23.95 8.19 -10.14
N VAL A 648 -22.88 8.66 -9.51
CA VAL A 648 -22.36 8.10 -8.25
C VAL A 648 -23.38 8.22 -7.10
N VAL A 649 -24.11 9.34 -7.00
CA VAL A 649 -25.20 9.49 -6.00
C VAL A 649 -26.33 8.48 -6.19
N SER A 650 -26.61 8.11 -7.45
CA SER A 650 -27.71 7.17 -7.74
C SER A 650 -27.43 5.77 -7.21
N GLU A 651 -26.15 5.43 -7.07
CA GLU A 651 -25.66 4.23 -6.41
C GLU A 651 -25.74 4.48 -4.88
N ARG A 652 -26.96 4.51 -4.33
CA ARG A 652 -27.33 4.83 -2.92
C ARG A 652 -26.52 4.12 -1.83
N ARG A 653 -25.65 3.18 -2.19
CA ARG A 653 -24.75 2.42 -1.31
C ARG A 653 -23.54 3.23 -0.85
N HIS A 654 -23.14 4.26 -1.60
CA HIS A 654 -21.95 5.04 -1.29
C HIS A 654 -22.33 6.33 -0.55
N HIS A 655 -22.04 6.41 0.75
CA HIS A 655 -22.14 7.65 1.52
C HIS A 655 -21.01 8.59 1.10
N VAL A 656 -21.27 9.46 0.13
CA VAL A 656 -20.28 10.41 -0.42
C VAL A 656 -20.83 11.85 -0.26
N PRO A 657 -20.02 12.82 0.20
CA PRO A 657 -20.43 14.23 0.33
C PRO A 657 -20.46 14.93 -1.04
N VAL A 658 -21.29 14.43 -1.95
CA VAL A 658 -21.32 14.78 -3.37
C VAL A 658 -21.63 16.24 -3.66
N ALA A 659 -22.46 16.91 -2.86
CA ALA A 659 -22.74 18.34 -3.04
C ALA A 659 -21.48 19.18 -2.77
N TYR A 660 -20.72 18.82 -1.74
CA TYR A 660 -19.44 19.45 -1.42
C TYR A 660 -18.41 19.18 -2.52
N ILE A 661 -18.24 17.91 -2.93
CA ILE A 661 -17.32 17.55 -4.02
C ILE A 661 -17.69 18.26 -5.32
N ALA A 662 -18.99 18.37 -5.64
CA ALA A 662 -19.46 19.08 -6.83
C ALA A 662 -19.03 20.55 -6.84
N LEU A 663 -19.16 21.26 -5.71
CA LEU A 663 -18.68 22.64 -5.64
C LEU A 663 -17.17 22.73 -5.84
N GLU A 664 -16.39 21.91 -5.14
CA GLU A 664 -14.93 21.97 -5.22
C GLU A 664 -14.43 21.58 -6.62
N ALA A 665 -15.11 20.64 -7.29
CA ALA A 665 -14.84 20.27 -8.67
C ALA A 665 -15.17 21.38 -9.69
N LEU A 666 -15.98 22.37 -9.33
CA LEU A 666 -16.33 23.49 -10.22
C LEU A 666 -15.55 24.77 -9.89
N ARG A 667 -15.40 25.13 -8.61
CA ARG A 667 -14.74 26.36 -8.18
C ARG A 667 -13.56 26.08 -7.24
N PRO A 668 -12.43 26.78 -7.42
CA PRO A 668 -12.04 27.65 -8.52
C PRO A 668 -11.43 26.83 -9.69
N ALA A 669 -11.71 25.53 -9.75
CA ALA A 669 -11.16 24.61 -10.74
C ALA A 669 -11.44 25.10 -12.17
N LEU A 670 -12.72 25.35 -12.45
CA LEU A 670 -13.21 25.77 -13.76
C LEU A 670 -13.60 27.25 -13.76
N PHE A 671 -14.15 27.76 -12.66
CA PHE A 671 -14.68 29.12 -12.58
C PHE A 671 -14.07 29.89 -11.40
N PRO A 672 -13.43 31.05 -11.63
CA PRO A 672 -13.04 31.96 -10.56
C PRO A 672 -14.21 32.37 -9.68
N TRP A 673 -13.93 32.81 -8.45
CA TRP A 673 -14.97 33.12 -7.45
C TRP A 673 -15.97 34.19 -7.90
N THR A 674 -15.49 35.23 -8.59
CA THR A 674 -16.33 36.31 -9.14
C THR A 674 -17.36 35.77 -10.13
N VAL A 675 -16.89 35.01 -11.13
CA VAL A 675 -17.73 34.36 -12.14
C VAL A 675 -18.71 33.38 -11.50
N TRP A 676 -18.26 32.61 -10.50
CA TRP A 676 -19.12 31.68 -9.78
C TRP A 676 -20.29 32.38 -9.05
N LYS A 677 -20.05 33.54 -8.43
CA LYS A 677 -21.08 34.35 -7.77
C LYS A 677 -22.16 34.79 -8.77
N GLU A 678 -21.74 35.30 -9.92
CA GLU A 678 -22.64 35.71 -11.00
C GLU A 678 -23.48 34.53 -11.50
N MET A 679 -22.85 33.37 -11.71
CA MET A 679 -23.55 32.16 -12.13
C MET A 679 -24.59 31.70 -11.10
N CYS A 680 -24.27 31.69 -9.80
CA CYS A 680 -25.23 31.35 -8.75
C CYS A 680 -26.40 32.36 -8.64
N ALA A 681 -26.19 33.61 -9.06
CA ALA A 681 -27.26 34.60 -9.15
C ALA A 681 -28.19 34.29 -10.34
N ALA A 682 -27.65 33.83 -11.46
CA ALA A 682 -28.42 33.53 -12.67
C ALA A 682 -29.05 32.11 -12.70
N GLN A 683 -28.47 31.15 -11.98
CA GLN A 683 -28.78 29.72 -12.13
C GLN A 683 -29.30 29.11 -10.80
N PRO A 684 -30.62 28.81 -10.69
CA PRO A 684 -31.22 28.31 -9.46
C PRO A 684 -30.64 26.98 -8.97
N ALA A 685 -30.33 26.03 -9.87
CA ALA A 685 -29.82 24.74 -9.44
C ALA A 685 -28.40 24.86 -8.85
N LEU A 686 -27.55 25.73 -9.40
CA LEU A 686 -26.23 26.04 -8.80
C LEU A 686 -26.35 26.70 -7.43
N ARG A 687 -27.31 27.62 -7.26
CA ARG A 687 -27.56 28.23 -5.95
C ARG A 687 -27.98 27.19 -4.91
N GLN A 688 -28.88 26.29 -5.28
CA GLN A 688 -29.32 25.21 -4.41
C GLN A 688 -28.18 24.25 -4.08
N LEU A 689 -27.37 23.87 -5.07
CA LEU A 689 -26.18 23.03 -4.86
C LEU A 689 -25.19 23.71 -3.90
N ALA A 690 -24.98 25.02 -4.05
CA ALA A 690 -24.10 25.78 -3.17
C ALA A 690 -24.62 25.86 -1.72
N LYS A 691 -25.94 25.98 -1.55
CA LYS A 691 -26.58 25.91 -0.24
C LYS A 691 -26.36 24.55 0.42
N LEU A 692 -26.64 23.46 -0.28
CA LEU A 692 -26.48 22.09 0.22
C LEU A 692 -25.02 21.79 0.63
N ALA A 693 -24.06 22.21 -0.19
CA ALA A 693 -22.64 22.06 0.14
C ALA A 693 -22.24 22.85 1.39
N ASN A 694 -22.75 24.07 1.56
CA ASN A 694 -22.48 24.88 2.76
C ASN A 694 -23.14 24.32 4.04
N GLU A 695 -24.22 23.56 3.90
CA GLU A 695 -24.92 22.87 5.00
C GLU A 695 -24.26 21.54 5.40
N SER A 696 -23.29 21.05 4.61
CA SER A 696 -22.46 19.88 4.95
C SER A 696 -21.40 20.19 6.01
N LEU A 697 -20.93 19.17 6.73
CA LEU A 697 -19.86 19.30 7.73
C LEU A 697 -18.54 19.77 7.12
N GLN A 698 -18.26 19.36 5.88
CA GLN A 698 -17.10 19.77 5.10
C GLN A 698 -17.18 21.24 4.63
N GLY A 699 -18.39 21.80 4.59
CA GLY A 699 -18.68 23.19 4.25
C GLY A 699 -18.63 24.11 5.48
N HIS A 700 -19.73 24.84 5.72
CA HIS A 700 -19.83 25.86 6.77
C HIS A 700 -20.80 25.49 7.89
N ALA A 701 -21.22 24.22 7.97
CA ALA A 701 -22.22 23.79 8.96
C ALA A 701 -21.75 23.99 10.41
N LEU A 702 -20.46 23.80 10.66
CA LEU A 702 -19.85 23.98 11.98
C LEU A 702 -19.60 25.47 12.30
N ASP A 703 -19.24 26.28 11.31
CA ASP A 703 -19.06 27.72 11.47
C ASP A 703 -20.37 28.43 11.84
N ARG A 704 -21.51 27.94 11.30
CA ARG A 704 -22.84 28.54 11.48
C ARG A 704 -23.61 28.02 12.70
N GLN A 705 -23.08 27.02 13.41
CA GLN A 705 -23.76 26.39 14.55
C GLN A 705 -24.03 27.40 15.69
N ASP A 706 -23.14 28.38 15.88
CA ASP A 706 -23.29 29.43 16.91
C ASP A 706 -24.27 30.56 16.50
N ARG A 707 -24.62 30.66 15.20
CA ARG A 707 -25.47 31.75 14.65
C ARG A 707 -26.95 31.40 14.52
N ILE A 708 -27.31 30.12 14.51
CA ILE A 708 -28.68 29.67 14.21
C ILE A 708 -29.30 29.02 15.45
N ARG A 709 -30.13 29.77 16.18
CA ARG A 709 -30.95 29.29 17.33
C ARG A 709 -32.20 28.49 16.93
N ARG A 710 -32.45 28.25 15.64
CA ARG A 710 -33.62 27.48 15.18
C ARG A 710 -33.20 26.23 14.41
N PRO A 711 -33.62 25.02 14.82
CA PRO A 711 -33.45 23.83 14.00
C PRO A 711 -34.34 23.98 12.76
N SER A 712 -33.74 24.33 11.62
CA SER A 712 -34.43 24.17 10.34
C SER A 712 -34.46 22.67 10.03
N SER A 713 -35.63 22.05 10.13
CA SER A 713 -35.84 20.69 9.62
C SER A 713 -35.40 20.65 8.16
N PRO A 714 -34.47 19.78 7.77
CA PRO A 714 -34.09 19.66 6.37
C PRO A 714 -35.27 19.09 5.60
N THR A 715 -35.89 19.90 4.73
CA THR A 715 -36.69 19.35 3.64
C THR A 715 -35.75 18.47 2.82
N ALA A 716 -36.03 17.16 2.76
CA ALA A 716 -35.24 16.18 2.04
C ALA A 716 -35.14 16.59 0.56
N THR A 717 -34.07 17.33 0.24
CA THR A 717 -33.82 17.81 -1.12
C THR A 717 -33.07 16.70 -1.83
N ASP A 718 -33.59 16.25 -2.98
CA ASP A 718 -32.90 15.26 -3.79
C ASP A 718 -31.63 15.88 -4.40
N VAL A 719 -30.48 15.52 -3.84
CA VAL A 719 -29.16 15.99 -4.29
C VAL A 719 -28.91 15.56 -5.74
N ARG A 720 -29.35 14.35 -6.14
CA ARG A 720 -29.18 13.85 -7.51
C ARG A 720 -29.94 14.73 -8.49
N GLU A 721 -31.20 15.02 -8.18
CA GLU A 721 -32.02 15.87 -9.04
C GLU A 721 -31.39 17.27 -9.20
N THR A 722 -30.87 17.82 -8.09
CA THR A 722 -30.16 19.10 -8.10
C THR A 722 -28.93 19.06 -9.00
N LEU A 723 -28.12 17.99 -8.94
CA LEU A 723 -26.95 17.80 -9.81
C LEU A 723 -27.33 17.67 -11.29
N VAL A 724 -28.38 16.89 -11.61
CA VAL A 724 -28.87 16.72 -12.98
C VAL A 724 -29.38 18.04 -13.56
N ARG A 725 -30.14 18.81 -12.78
CA ARG A 725 -30.61 20.14 -13.19
C ARG A 725 -29.44 21.10 -13.42
N ALA A 726 -28.47 21.13 -12.50
CA ALA A 726 -27.26 21.93 -12.66
C ALA A 726 -26.46 21.56 -13.91
N ALA A 727 -26.32 20.26 -14.24
CA ALA A 727 -25.63 19.82 -15.45
C ALA A 727 -26.35 20.30 -16.72
N ARG A 728 -27.69 20.26 -16.73
CA ARG A 728 -28.51 20.78 -17.84
C ARG A 728 -28.35 22.29 -18.02
N GLU A 729 -28.26 23.06 -16.93
CA GLU A 729 -27.98 24.50 -16.97
C GLU A 729 -26.59 24.83 -17.57
N PHE A 730 -25.68 23.85 -17.62
CA PHE A 730 -24.36 23.94 -18.27
C PHE A 730 -24.31 23.49 -19.73
N GLY A 731 -25.40 22.97 -20.29
CA GLY A 731 -25.46 22.55 -21.70
C GLY A 731 -25.84 21.09 -21.95
N GLY A 732 -26.25 20.34 -20.93
CA GLY A 732 -26.82 19.00 -21.08
C GLY A 732 -26.17 17.94 -20.18
N LEU A 733 -26.46 16.67 -20.46
CA LEU A 733 -25.82 15.53 -19.81
C LEU A 733 -24.76 14.96 -20.76
N ASP A 734 -23.50 14.94 -20.32
CA ASP A 734 -22.38 14.39 -21.08
C ASP A 734 -21.78 13.19 -20.33
N GLY A 735 -21.88 12.01 -20.95
CA GLY A 735 -21.47 10.73 -20.39
C GLY A 735 -19.98 10.39 -20.57
N ALA A 736 -19.18 11.23 -21.23
CA ALA A 736 -17.79 10.90 -21.53
C ALA A 736 -16.97 10.56 -20.27
N LEU A 737 -17.12 11.36 -19.21
CA LEU A 737 -16.42 11.13 -17.94
C LEU A 737 -16.96 9.90 -17.18
N VAL A 738 -18.25 9.58 -17.33
CA VAL A 738 -18.85 8.33 -16.80
C VAL A 738 -18.24 7.11 -17.49
N SER A 739 -18.03 7.16 -18.80
CA SER A 739 -17.38 6.09 -19.55
C SER A 739 -15.91 5.91 -19.15
N ALA A 740 -15.17 7.01 -18.93
CA ALA A 740 -13.80 6.96 -18.43
C ALA A 740 -13.72 6.32 -17.03
N HIS A 741 -14.61 6.72 -16.12
CA HIS A 741 -14.74 6.14 -14.78
C HIS A 741 -14.98 4.63 -14.80
N LYS A 742 -15.96 4.17 -15.61
CA LYS A 742 -16.24 2.73 -15.80
C LYS A 742 -15.06 1.99 -16.41
N THR A 743 -14.35 2.59 -17.36
CA THR A 743 -13.17 1.99 -17.99
C THR A 743 -12.06 1.72 -16.98
N VAL A 744 -11.80 2.67 -16.07
CA VAL A 744 -10.82 2.50 -14.99
C VAL A 744 -11.23 1.38 -14.04
N ILE A 745 -12.51 1.33 -13.64
CA ILE A 745 -13.06 0.24 -12.81
C ILE A 745 -12.84 -1.11 -13.49
N ASN A 746 -13.26 -1.24 -14.76
CA ASN A 746 -13.13 -2.49 -15.52
C ASN A 746 -11.67 -2.95 -15.65
N ARG A 747 -10.71 -2.02 -15.79
CA ARG A 747 -9.27 -2.34 -15.83
C ARG A 747 -8.80 -2.91 -14.48
N LEU A 748 -9.16 -2.28 -13.37
CA LEU A 748 -8.81 -2.76 -12.03
C LEU A 748 -9.47 -4.11 -11.71
N GLU A 749 -10.73 -4.30 -12.09
CA GLU A 749 -11.45 -5.58 -11.95
C GLU A 749 -10.85 -6.68 -12.85
N GLY A 750 -10.32 -6.31 -14.02
CA GLY A 750 -9.53 -7.20 -14.87
C GLY A 750 -8.29 -7.72 -14.15
N ILE A 751 -7.53 -6.82 -13.51
CA ILE A 751 -6.33 -7.17 -12.74
C ILE A 751 -6.68 -8.01 -11.51
N TYR A 752 -7.75 -7.66 -10.80
CA TYR A 752 -8.26 -8.46 -9.68
C TYR A 752 -8.54 -9.91 -10.12
N ARG A 753 -9.23 -10.11 -11.25
CA ARG A 753 -9.52 -11.44 -11.81
C ARG A 753 -8.28 -12.19 -12.30
N GLN A 754 -7.32 -11.49 -12.89
CA GLN A 754 -6.03 -12.07 -13.33
C GLN A 754 -5.08 -12.43 -12.18
N SER A 755 -5.38 -11.91 -10.98
CA SER A 755 -4.64 -12.21 -9.75
C SER A 755 -5.36 -13.26 -8.88
N ALA A 756 -6.42 -13.89 -9.41
CA ALA A 756 -6.95 -15.18 -8.92
C ALA A 756 -6.16 -16.29 -9.59
#